data_AF-A0A1G2I3Z1-F1
#
_entry.id   AF-A0A1G2I3Z1-F1
#
_cell.length_a   1.000
_cell.length_b   1.000
_cell.length_c   1.000
_cell.angle_alpha   90.00
_cell.angle_beta   90.00
_cell.angle_gamma   90.00
#
_symmetry.space_group_name_H-M   'P 1'
#
loop_
_entity.id
_entity.type
_entity.pdbx_description
1 polymer ?
#
loop_
_entity_poly.entity_id
_entity_poly.type
_entity_poly.pdbx_seq_one_letter_code
_entity_poly.pdbx_strand_id
1 'polypeptide(L)'
;MAKEKSEKEEPKKPARNASPSDASGDKLQAIGKVNKREIVDELKESYIDYAMSVIVARALPDVRDGLKPVHRKILYTMNELGLSASAKFRKCAAITGDCMAKYHPHGDTAIYDSLVRMAQDFNLRYPLVHGQGNFGCFTKDTKVKLTDGRDLSFGELIEEQKQGKNNFTYTIDKNGRVKIAKILNPRKTIENAKIMKVVLDNGEEIKCTLNHQFMQKDGSYKEAQDLEPGDSLMPLYFKLSERKDDINLGGYKMIFQPKLNVWSFVHVLADEFNIENNVYQKSKGRIRHHIDFNKLNNSPENIVRLGWKEHWQLHYTVASKRHKEDAVYREKIAQGRKHFWANTENRENYSERMSQRNVRNWQKTGYREKMKMFLSGMNKEFLKNHPERIKEISKTASATMKRLWQIPEYKQLFHSKIVASNKRRITNLTGKVKFLRICRYLSDNSIEINPENYERVRVEIFGGKSFTMWMTGFSKYFENNKNSLLFEMNKNHKVIRKEFLNESEDVYDFTIDKTHNFALAAGVFVHNSIDGDSAASMRYTEAKLSKLGEELMADIDMDTVNFMDNYDGTKREPTVLPSPLPQLLLNGSLGIAVGMATNIPPHNLTELVDSVVYLLDHPKAETPDLFEFIQGPDFPTGGIIYDQKEIISAYSQGKGSIIMRGKADIETKKDESEQIIITEIPYQVLKSGLVEEFANLVAEKKVEGIKDIKDLSDREGMRIVIDVKRGFQPQRILNRLYKFTNLQKTFHLNLLALVDGIQPEILSISDVLKYFIKHRQEVITRRTKFELEKCKARAHILEGLMIALHNIDAVIQTIKKSKDKEEAKVNLMKKFKLTELQSVAILEMRLQTLAGLERLKIEEELKAILERIKELLAILKSPEKLKGIIKKELEALKEKFGDPRRTRVVKGKLNEITEIDLVPLEETMVTLTTGGYIKRINPATYKIQKRGGKGIMGMKTMQDDIVEHFLTANTHDNLLFFTDSGKVFQTQVYEIPEGTRVARGRGLMNFLEVSDEEKVLSLVPMAKLKDSEARKEKFLVMVTKNGRIKKTSLDEFENVRKSGIIAIKLEKGDLLKKVVTTTGQDDIMLVTRQGIAIRFKEKDIRPMGRSAAGVKGIRLKKGDEVIGMDVITENPKPQIPNPKEGAFAKASASPKQYLLVVMENGYGKRTEVGQYKVQGRGGAGIKTAKITSKTGTIILSSILDDSADDEDLIVISQKGQVIRTATKSISQLGRATQGVRIMRLDQGDKVASGACLKE
;
A
#
# COMPACT_ATOMS: atom_id res chain seq x y z
N MET A 1 72.06 -13.28 -7.28
CA MET A 1 71.55 -12.47 -8.43
C MET A 1 70.42 -11.62 -7.85
N ALA A 2 70.67 -10.36 -7.47
CA ALA A 2 70.87 -9.16 -8.33
C ALA A 2 69.55 -8.74 -9.02
N LYS A 3 69.06 -7.50 -8.92
CA LYS A 3 69.42 -6.28 -8.13
C LYS A 3 68.12 -5.44 -7.99
N GLU A 4 67.80 -4.83 -6.83
CA GLU A 4 67.95 -3.38 -6.53
C GLU A 4 67.36 -2.40 -7.57
N LYS A 5 66.70 -1.27 -7.24
CA LYS A 5 66.21 -0.65 -5.99
C LYS A 5 65.41 0.63 -6.37
N SER A 6 64.43 1.02 -5.54
CA SER A 6 63.97 2.41 -5.25
C SER A 6 63.64 3.36 -6.45
N GLU A 7 63.15 4.61 -6.33
CA GLU A 7 62.77 5.43 -5.17
C GLU A 7 61.69 6.47 -5.50
N LYS A 8 61.25 7.18 -4.45
CA LYS A 8 60.38 8.37 -4.37
C LYS A 8 60.53 9.42 -5.48
N GLU A 9 59.45 10.17 -5.73
CA GLU A 9 59.54 11.64 -5.85
C GLU A 9 58.44 12.31 -5.01
N GLU A 10 58.81 13.46 -4.41
CA GLU A 10 57.95 14.37 -3.64
C GLU A 10 58.22 15.82 -4.15
N PRO A 11 57.56 16.86 -3.63
CA PRO A 11 56.71 17.75 -4.43
C PRO A 11 57.43 18.91 -5.12
N LYS A 12 56.89 19.38 -6.27
CA LYS A 12 57.22 20.69 -6.85
C LYS A 12 56.16 21.75 -6.53
N LYS A 13 56.62 22.87 -5.98
CA LYS A 13 55.83 24.05 -5.60
C LYS A 13 55.21 24.76 -6.82
N PRO A 14 54.08 25.47 -6.68
CA PRO A 14 53.53 26.29 -7.74
C PRO A 14 54.36 27.57 -7.95
N ALA A 15 54.68 27.89 -9.19
CA ALA A 15 55.22 29.18 -9.60
C ALA A 15 54.08 30.16 -9.94
N ARG A 16 54.26 31.43 -9.58
CA ARG A 16 53.27 32.51 -9.77
C ARG A 16 53.38 33.20 -11.13
N ASN A 17 52.28 33.81 -11.53
CA ASN A 17 52.14 34.95 -12.45
C ASN A 17 52.48 34.76 -13.94
N ALA A 18 51.43 34.77 -14.76
CA ALA A 18 51.43 35.38 -16.09
C ALA A 18 50.22 36.33 -16.20
N SER A 19 50.41 37.51 -16.79
CA SER A 19 49.40 38.58 -16.88
C SER A 19 48.46 38.42 -18.09
N PRO A 20 47.21 38.91 -18.03
CA PRO A 20 46.28 38.88 -19.16
C PRO A 20 46.47 40.13 -20.05
N SER A 21 47.24 40.03 -21.14
CA SER A 21 47.35 41.09 -22.16
C SER A 21 47.30 40.63 -23.62
N ASP A 22 47.75 39.41 -23.95
CA ASP A 22 48.04 39.02 -25.35
C ASP A 22 47.18 37.84 -25.86
N ALA A 23 45.86 37.99 -25.84
CA ALA A 23 44.90 36.94 -26.26
C ALA A 23 43.82 37.39 -27.26
N SER A 24 44.01 38.53 -27.93
CA SER A 24 43.04 39.13 -28.88
C SER A 24 43.43 39.01 -30.37
N GLY A 25 44.57 38.40 -30.70
CA GLY A 25 45.09 38.35 -32.09
C GLY A 25 44.59 37.17 -32.96
N ASP A 26 44.56 35.93 -32.43
CA ASP A 26 44.63 34.73 -33.29
C ASP A 26 43.30 34.00 -33.58
N LYS A 27 42.19 34.36 -32.92
CA LYS A 27 40.94 33.57 -33.02
C LYS A 27 40.19 33.68 -34.36
N LEU A 28 40.60 34.57 -35.27
CA LEU A 28 39.96 34.77 -36.57
C LEU A 28 40.48 33.86 -37.70
N GLN A 29 41.58 33.11 -37.52
CA GLN A 29 42.14 32.22 -38.55
C GLN A 29 41.66 30.74 -38.53
N ALA A 30 40.62 30.43 -37.75
CA ALA A 30 40.17 29.05 -37.49
C ALA A 30 38.79 28.69 -38.06
N ILE A 31 38.04 29.64 -38.64
CA ILE A 31 36.72 29.36 -39.22
C ILE A 31 36.92 28.59 -40.53
N GLY A 32 36.40 27.36 -40.60
CA GLY A 32 36.43 26.52 -41.82
C GLY A 32 37.56 25.48 -41.93
N LYS A 33 38.43 25.33 -40.91
CA LYS A 33 39.43 24.24 -40.89
C LYS A 33 38.81 22.92 -40.41
N VAL A 34 38.85 21.89 -41.25
CA VAL A 34 38.42 20.53 -40.89
C VAL A 34 39.51 19.84 -40.10
N ASN A 35 39.39 19.84 -38.78
CA ASN A 35 40.26 19.07 -37.89
C ASN A 35 39.84 17.59 -37.95
N LYS A 36 40.72 16.71 -38.45
CA LYS A 36 40.53 15.26 -38.32
C LYS A 36 40.66 14.89 -36.84
N ARG A 37 39.61 14.34 -36.25
CA ARG A 37 39.58 13.81 -34.89
C ARG A 37 39.17 12.35 -34.87
N GLU A 38 39.72 11.60 -33.93
CA GLU A 38 39.23 10.27 -33.58
C GLU A 38 37.85 10.35 -32.93
N ILE A 39 36.93 9.49 -33.37
CA ILE A 39 35.54 9.48 -32.88
C ILE A 39 35.50 9.23 -31.38
N VAL A 40 36.42 8.42 -30.85
CA VAL A 40 36.48 8.09 -29.42
C VAL A 40 36.84 9.31 -28.57
N ASP A 41 37.74 10.18 -29.04
CA ASP A 41 38.17 11.33 -28.26
C ASP A 41 37.20 12.51 -28.41
N GLU A 42 36.62 12.69 -29.60
CA GLU A 42 35.51 13.62 -29.80
C GLU A 42 34.29 13.26 -28.93
N LEU A 43 33.92 11.97 -28.88
CA LEU A 43 32.84 11.51 -28.00
C LEU A 43 33.17 11.67 -26.52
N LYS A 44 34.42 11.48 -26.09
CA LYS A 44 34.82 11.74 -24.68
C LYS A 44 34.72 13.21 -24.32
N GLU A 45 35.31 14.10 -25.13
CA GLU A 45 35.28 15.55 -24.88
C GLU A 45 33.83 16.06 -24.91
N SER A 46 33.09 15.79 -25.99
CA SER A 46 31.67 16.17 -26.11
C SER A 46 30.80 15.57 -24.99
N TYR A 47 31.07 14.35 -24.52
CA TYR A 47 30.35 13.76 -23.39
C TYR A 47 30.71 14.42 -22.05
N ILE A 48 31.98 14.76 -21.83
CA ILE A 48 32.43 15.46 -20.61
C ILE A 48 31.86 16.88 -20.57
N ASP A 49 31.90 17.61 -21.67
CA ASP A 49 31.32 18.96 -21.77
C ASP A 49 29.79 18.93 -21.61
N TYR A 50 29.13 17.94 -22.24
CA TYR A 50 27.70 17.71 -22.01
C TYR A 50 27.40 17.35 -20.54
N ALA A 51 28.17 16.45 -19.94
CA ALA A 51 28.00 16.06 -18.54
C ALA A 51 28.19 17.24 -17.59
N MET A 52 29.26 18.03 -17.77
CA MET A 52 29.54 19.23 -16.98
C MET A 52 28.44 20.28 -17.15
N SER A 53 27.97 20.54 -18.38
CA SER A 53 26.87 21.47 -18.61
C SER A 53 25.57 21.01 -17.93
N VAL A 54 25.26 19.70 -17.92
CA VAL A 54 24.09 19.15 -17.22
C VAL A 54 24.24 19.21 -15.69
N ILE A 55 25.44 18.94 -15.17
CA ILE A 55 25.75 19.02 -13.73
C ILE A 55 25.55 20.45 -13.23
N VAL A 56 26.19 21.42 -13.89
CA VAL A 56 26.23 22.83 -13.47
C VAL A 56 24.92 23.57 -13.78
N ALA A 57 24.35 23.41 -14.98
CA ALA A 57 23.19 24.19 -15.41
C ALA A 57 21.83 23.60 -15.01
N ARG A 58 21.76 22.37 -14.47
CA ARG A 58 20.47 21.73 -14.14
C ARG A 58 20.43 20.97 -12.82
N ALA A 59 21.44 20.13 -12.54
CA ALA A 59 21.23 19.00 -11.63
C ALA A 59 21.50 19.28 -10.14
N LEU A 60 22.61 19.96 -9.83
CA LEU A 60 23.08 20.21 -8.45
C LEU A 60 22.72 21.62 -7.94
N PRO A 61 22.52 21.79 -6.62
CA PRO A 61 22.43 23.12 -6.00
C PRO A 61 23.81 23.76 -5.85
N ASP A 62 23.86 25.08 -5.77
CA ASP A 62 25.05 25.83 -5.34
C ASP A 62 25.06 25.93 -3.82
N VAL A 63 26.24 25.83 -3.18
CA VAL A 63 26.35 25.87 -1.71
C VAL A 63 25.97 27.23 -1.11
N ARG A 64 26.09 28.32 -1.89
CA ARG A 64 25.89 29.70 -1.42
C ARG A 64 24.42 30.04 -1.16
N ASP A 65 23.55 29.72 -2.11
CA ASP A 65 22.10 29.96 -2.02
C ASP A 65 21.26 28.69 -1.84
N GLY A 66 21.87 27.51 -1.92
CA GLY A 66 21.21 26.23 -1.75
C GLY A 66 20.21 25.84 -2.84
N LEU A 67 20.09 26.64 -3.90
CA LEU A 67 19.08 26.47 -4.92
C LEU A 67 19.69 25.87 -6.20
N LYS A 68 18.85 25.15 -6.94
CA LYS A 68 19.16 24.72 -8.30
C LYS A 68 18.90 25.86 -9.29
N PRO A 69 19.56 25.88 -10.45
CA PRO A 69 19.35 26.91 -11.48
C PRO A 69 17.88 27.13 -11.85
N VAL A 70 17.08 26.06 -11.99
CA VAL A 70 15.63 26.18 -12.30
C VAL A 70 14.84 26.86 -11.17
N HIS A 71 15.19 26.63 -9.88
CA HIS A 71 14.53 27.31 -8.76
C HIS A 71 14.85 28.81 -8.77
N ARG A 72 16.12 29.19 -8.98
CA ARG A 72 16.53 30.62 -9.07
C ARG A 72 15.79 31.34 -10.19
N LYS A 73 15.76 30.75 -11.39
CA LYS A 73 15.08 31.32 -12.58
C LYS A 73 13.58 31.53 -12.32
N ILE A 74 12.90 30.57 -11.69
CA ILE A 74 11.49 30.72 -11.31
C ILE A 74 11.29 31.86 -10.30
N LEU A 75 12.04 31.87 -9.19
CA LEU A 75 11.89 32.89 -8.15
C LEU A 75 12.22 34.30 -8.67
N TYR A 76 13.27 34.44 -9.49
CA TYR A 76 13.62 35.71 -10.14
C TYR A 76 12.54 36.17 -11.12
N THR A 77 11.99 35.26 -11.95
CA THR A 77 10.85 35.58 -12.83
C THR A 77 9.63 36.05 -12.03
N MET A 78 9.32 35.41 -10.90
CA MET A 78 8.21 35.81 -10.04
C MET A 78 8.45 37.18 -9.40
N ASN A 79 9.70 37.51 -9.06
CA ASN A 79 10.10 38.83 -8.57
C ASN A 79 9.94 39.92 -9.64
N GLU A 80 10.47 39.71 -10.85
CA GLU A 80 10.27 40.64 -12.00
C GLU A 80 8.78 40.89 -12.30
N LEU A 81 7.94 39.85 -12.16
CA LEU A 81 6.49 39.94 -12.37
C LEU A 81 5.73 40.61 -11.22
N GLY A 82 6.42 41.05 -10.16
CA GLY A 82 5.83 41.71 -8.99
C GLY A 82 5.00 40.79 -8.09
N LEU A 83 5.28 39.48 -8.08
CA LEU A 83 4.47 38.47 -7.38
C LEU A 83 4.89 38.27 -5.93
N SER A 84 4.98 39.36 -5.16
CA SER A 84 5.24 39.35 -3.72
C SER A 84 4.21 38.51 -2.94
N ALA A 85 4.50 38.21 -1.67
CA ALA A 85 3.59 37.47 -0.80
C ALA A 85 2.27 38.22 -0.53
N SER A 86 2.26 39.55 -0.65
CA SER A 86 1.06 40.40 -0.57
C SER A 86 0.32 40.54 -1.91
N ALA A 87 0.94 40.19 -3.04
CA ALA A 87 0.33 40.29 -4.36
C ALA A 87 -0.89 39.35 -4.53
N LYS A 88 -1.67 39.63 -5.58
CA LYS A 88 -2.67 38.69 -6.08
C LYS A 88 -1.97 37.50 -6.74
N PHE A 89 -2.55 36.32 -6.61
CA PHE A 89 -2.09 35.12 -7.31
C PHE A 89 -2.15 35.32 -8.83
N ARG A 90 -1.21 34.73 -9.57
CA ARG A 90 -1.12 34.82 -11.04
C ARG A 90 -1.00 33.43 -11.63
N LYS A 91 -1.65 33.18 -12.77
CA LYS A 91 -1.64 31.88 -13.46
C LYS A 91 -0.22 31.37 -13.67
N CYS A 92 0.02 30.11 -13.30
CA CYS A 92 1.33 29.47 -13.43
C CYS A 92 1.80 29.45 -14.89
N ALA A 93 0.89 29.38 -15.88
CA ALA A 93 1.22 29.49 -17.29
C ALA A 93 1.90 30.81 -17.66
N ALA A 94 1.55 31.92 -17.00
CA ALA A 94 2.23 33.19 -17.21
C ALA A 94 3.64 33.17 -16.61
N ILE A 95 3.80 32.61 -15.41
CA ILE A 95 5.10 32.49 -14.73
C ILE A 95 6.03 31.55 -15.51
N THR A 96 5.52 30.38 -15.91
CA THR A 96 6.24 29.39 -16.71
C THR A 96 6.56 29.92 -18.10
N GLY A 97 5.63 30.62 -18.76
CA GLY A 97 5.84 31.26 -20.06
C GLY A 97 6.93 32.33 -20.04
N ASP A 98 6.87 33.27 -19.08
CA ASP A 98 7.92 34.29 -18.91
C ASP A 98 9.28 33.66 -18.56
N CYS A 99 9.32 32.67 -17.66
CA CYS A 99 10.55 31.99 -17.26
C CYS A 99 11.19 31.24 -18.44
N MET A 100 10.38 30.54 -19.24
CA MET A 100 10.82 29.87 -20.46
C MET A 100 11.33 30.88 -21.51
N ALA A 101 10.57 31.93 -21.77
CA ALA A 101 10.92 32.93 -22.79
C ALA A 101 12.17 33.76 -22.45
N LYS A 102 12.41 34.05 -21.16
CA LYS A 102 13.52 34.91 -20.73
C LYS A 102 14.75 34.15 -20.26
N TYR A 103 14.59 33.02 -19.59
CA TYR A 103 15.66 32.45 -18.74
C TYR A 103 15.90 30.95 -18.94
N HIS A 104 14.90 30.16 -19.32
CA HIS A 104 14.98 28.70 -19.31
C HIS A 104 14.86 28.08 -20.72
N PRO A 105 15.98 27.64 -21.35
CA PRO A 105 16.02 27.21 -22.76
C PRO A 105 15.36 25.84 -23.05
N HIS A 106 14.56 25.31 -22.13
CA HIS A 106 13.95 23.98 -22.22
C HIS A 106 12.48 24.01 -21.76
N GLY A 107 11.73 22.98 -22.15
CA GLY A 107 10.27 22.93 -22.05
C GLY A 107 9.64 23.27 -20.70
N ASP A 108 8.45 23.84 -20.80
CA ASP A 108 7.54 24.28 -19.75
C ASP A 108 7.39 23.32 -18.56
N THR A 109 7.33 22.01 -18.82
CA THR A 109 7.01 20.97 -17.85
C THR A 109 8.02 20.93 -16.70
N ALA A 110 9.32 21.08 -16.99
CA ALA A 110 10.37 21.07 -15.96
C ALA A 110 10.28 22.29 -15.03
N ILE A 111 9.88 23.44 -15.59
CA ILE A 111 9.67 24.68 -14.84
C ILE A 111 8.41 24.55 -13.98
N TYR A 112 7.32 24.02 -14.56
CA TYR A 112 6.04 23.88 -13.88
C TYR A 112 6.09 22.86 -12.73
N ASP A 113 6.67 21.67 -12.94
CA ASP A 113 6.86 20.68 -11.88
C ASP A 113 7.71 21.23 -10.72
N SER A 114 8.73 22.04 -11.03
CA SER A 114 9.56 22.70 -10.02
C SER A 114 8.76 23.75 -9.24
N LEU A 115 7.94 24.56 -9.92
CA LEU A 115 7.05 25.56 -9.31
C LEU A 115 6.02 24.90 -8.37
N VAL A 116 5.40 23.80 -8.80
CA VAL A 116 4.45 23.00 -8.02
C VAL A 116 5.12 22.42 -6.77
N ARG A 117 6.30 21.82 -6.91
CA ARG A 117 7.07 21.25 -5.79
C ARG A 117 7.48 22.31 -4.76
N MET A 118 7.74 23.55 -5.19
CA MET A 118 8.04 24.67 -4.28
C MET A 118 6.82 25.20 -3.50
N ALA A 119 5.61 24.80 -3.90
CA ALA A 119 4.35 25.15 -3.25
C ALA A 119 3.76 24.04 -2.36
N GLN A 120 4.32 22.83 -2.38
CA GLN A 120 3.84 21.67 -1.62
C GLN A 120 4.54 21.56 -0.25
N ASP A 121 3.74 21.63 0.82
CA ASP A 121 4.16 21.61 2.22
C ASP A 121 4.57 20.23 2.76
N PHE A 122 4.21 19.15 2.05
CA PHE A 122 4.73 17.79 2.26
C PHE A 122 6.03 17.51 1.49
N ASN A 123 6.41 18.37 0.54
CA ASN A 123 7.65 18.25 -0.25
C ASN A 123 8.74 19.18 0.29
N LEU A 124 8.43 20.47 0.47
CA LEU A 124 9.32 21.43 1.13
C LEU A 124 8.87 21.69 2.56
N ARG A 125 9.81 21.69 3.51
CA ARG A 125 9.53 22.01 4.92
C ARG A 125 9.11 23.47 5.10
N TYR A 126 9.69 24.36 4.30
CA TYR A 126 9.33 25.78 4.22
C TYR A 126 9.06 26.16 2.76
N PRO A 127 7.79 26.13 2.30
CA PRO A 127 7.42 26.47 0.92
C PRO A 127 7.91 27.85 0.50
N LEU A 128 8.53 27.94 -0.67
CA LEU A 128 9.02 29.21 -1.26
C LEU A 128 7.93 29.91 -2.10
N VAL A 129 6.89 29.17 -2.45
CA VAL A 129 5.78 29.61 -3.30
C VAL A 129 4.48 29.30 -2.58
N HIS A 130 3.51 30.20 -2.66
CA HIS A 130 2.12 29.88 -2.36
C HIS A 130 1.39 29.60 -3.67
N GLY A 131 0.87 28.38 -3.81
CA GLY A 131 -0.01 27.98 -4.91
C GLY A 131 -1.49 28.05 -4.53
N GLN A 132 -2.37 28.28 -5.51
CA GLN A 132 -3.81 28.05 -5.41
C GLN A 132 -4.39 27.46 -6.70
N GLY A 133 -5.60 26.91 -6.61
CA GLY A 133 -6.01 25.74 -7.40
C GLY A 133 -5.56 24.49 -6.63
N ASN A 134 -6.38 23.47 -6.43
CA ASN A 134 -7.15 22.75 -7.45
C ASN A 134 -8.35 22.05 -6.75
N PHE A 135 -9.45 21.63 -7.37
CA PHE A 135 -9.90 21.63 -8.78
C PHE A 135 -11.32 22.23 -8.83
N GLY A 136 -11.81 22.66 -10.01
CA GLY A 136 -13.17 23.19 -10.20
C GLY A 136 -13.62 23.12 -11.66
N CYS A 137 -14.83 22.61 -11.90
CA CYS A 137 -15.12 21.90 -13.15
C CYS A 137 -16.31 22.47 -13.95
N PHE A 138 -17.42 22.77 -13.28
CA PHE A 138 -18.70 23.09 -13.93
C PHE A 138 -19.40 24.30 -13.33
N THR A 139 -20.24 24.98 -14.11
CA THR A 139 -21.10 26.07 -13.63
C THR A 139 -22.17 25.58 -12.65
N LYS A 140 -22.77 26.49 -11.88
CA LYS A 140 -23.70 26.16 -10.78
C LYS A 140 -24.91 25.34 -11.24
N ASP A 141 -25.39 25.64 -12.45
CA ASP A 141 -26.57 25.08 -13.10
C ASP A 141 -26.35 23.71 -13.76
N THR A 142 -25.09 23.31 -13.98
CA THR A 142 -24.75 22.03 -14.63
C THR A 142 -25.33 20.85 -13.85
N LYS A 143 -26.12 20.00 -14.53
CA LYS A 143 -26.87 18.91 -13.91
C LYS A 143 -26.13 17.57 -13.93
N VAL A 144 -26.29 16.83 -12.84
CA VAL A 144 -25.64 15.55 -12.54
C VAL A 144 -26.69 14.45 -12.57
N LYS A 145 -26.38 13.30 -13.18
CA LYS A 145 -27.35 12.20 -13.33
C LYS A 145 -27.49 11.41 -12.04
N LEU A 146 -28.64 11.47 -11.35
CA LEU A 146 -28.83 10.71 -10.12
C LEU A 146 -29.46 9.33 -10.33
N THR A 147 -29.23 8.45 -9.36
CA THR A 147 -29.72 7.06 -9.37
C THR A 147 -31.18 6.94 -8.93
N ASP A 148 -31.69 7.90 -8.16
CA ASP A 148 -33.11 8.01 -7.79
C ASP A 148 -34.03 8.41 -8.97
N GLY A 149 -33.45 8.84 -10.09
CA GLY A 149 -34.16 9.23 -11.30
C GLY A 149 -34.26 10.75 -11.53
N ARG A 150 -33.80 11.57 -10.59
CA ARG A 150 -33.70 13.03 -10.72
C ARG A 150 -32.40 13.44 -11.41
N ASP A 151 -32.38 14.66 -11.93
CA ASP A 151 -31.18 15.32 -12.45
C ASP A 151 -31.05 16.67 -11.73
N LEU A 152 -30.11 16.78 -10.79
CA LEU A 152 -29.92 17.98 -9.96
C LEU A 152 -28.66 18.74 -10.38
N SER A 153 -28.74 20.07 -10.32
CA SER A 153 -27.61 20.98 -10.48
C SER A 153 -26.63 20.90 -9.30
N PHE A 154 -25.39 21.38 -9.48
CA PHE A 154 -24.44 21.53 -8.38
C PHE A 154 -24.98 22.42 -7.25
N GLY A 155 -25.75 23.46 -7.58
CA GLY A 155 -26.45 24.31 -6.60
C GLY A 155 -27.42 23.51 -5.72
N GLU A 156 -28.33 22.75 -6.33
CA GLU A 156 -29.32 21.93 -5.63
C GLU A 156 -28.66 20.81 -4.80
N LEU A 157 -27.58 20.21 -5.30
CA LEU A 157 -26.82 19.18 -4.56
C LEU A 157 -26.18 19.74 -3.28
N ILE A 158 -25.72 20.99 -3.28
CA ILE A 158 -25.20 21.66 -2.08
C ILE A 158 -26.31 21.89 -1.04
N GLU A 159 -27.51 22.27 -1.51
CA GLU A 159 -28.66 22.51 -0.63
C GLU A 159 -29.18 21.21 -0.01
N GLU A 160 -29.31 20.13 -0.80
CA GLU A 160 -29.67 18.81 -0.27
C GLU A 160 -28.60 18.26 0.70
N GLN A 161 -27.31 18.46 0.42
CA GLN A 161 -26.23 18.04 1.32
C GLN A 161 -26.29 18.80 2.67
N LYS A 162 -26.60 20.12 2.66
CA LYS A 162 -26.82 20.91 3.88
C LYS A 162 -28.02 20.44 4.69
N GLN A 163 -29.03 19.85 4.04
CA GLN A 163 -30.17 19.21 4.69
C GLN A 163 -29.87 17.77 5.18
N GLY A 164 -28.62 17.30 5.06
CA GLY A 164 -28.19 15.98 5.51
C GLY A 164 -28.59 14.82 4.58
N LYS A 165 -29.03 15.12 3.35
CA LYS A 165 -29.51 14.12 2.39
C LYS A 165 -28.37 13.55 1.55
N ASN A 166 -28.27 12.22 1.48
CA ASN A 166 -27.29 11.53 0.65
C ASN A 166 -27.75 11.49 -0.82
N ASN A 167 -26.85 11.83 -1.75
CA ASN A 167 -27.09 11.71 -3.19
C ASN A 167 -26.09 10.73 -3.84
N PHE A 168 -26.53 10.06 -4.91
CA PHE A 168 -25.78 8.99 -5.57
C PHE A 168 -25.88 9.10 -7.10
N THR A 169 -24.74 8.99 -7.78
CA THR A 169 -24.59 9.12 -9.24
C THR A 169 -23.91 7.87 -9.83
N TYR A 170 -23.66 7.89 -11.14
CA TYR A 170 -22.98 6.83 -11.87
C TYR A 170 -21.50 7.18 -12.08
N THR A 171 -20.65 6.16 -12.05
CA THR A 171 -19.20 6.27 -12.27
C THR A 171 -18.69 5.10 -13.11
N ILE A 172 -17.50 5.18 -13.68
CA ILE A 172 -16.83 4.09 -14.39
C ILE A 172 -15.67 3.54 -13.55
N ASP A 173 -15.63 2.21 -13.37
CA ASP A 173 -14.54 1.52 -12.70
C ASP A 173 -13.29 1.39 -13.59
N LYS A 174 -12.15 1.01 -13.01
CA LYS A 174 -10.89 0.74 -13.75
C LYS A 174 -11.01 -0.36 -14.82
N ASN A 175 -12.08 -1.15 -14.81
CA ASN A 175 -12.35 -2.15 -15.83
C ASN A 175 -13.16 -1.58 -17.02
N GLY A 176 -13.62 -0.33 -16.97
CA GLY A 176 -14.49 0.30 -17.97
C GLY A 176 -15.97 -0.11 -17.83
N ARG A 177 -16.43 -0.42 -16.61
CA ARG A 177 -17.82 -0.77 -16.29
C ARG A 177 -18.49 0.34 -15.51
N VAL A 178 -19.73 0.65 -15.87
CA VAL A 178 -20.54 1.63 -15.15
C VAL A 178 -21.03 1.02 -13.83
N LYS A 179 -20.77 1.73 -12.75
CA LYS A 179 -21.12 1.45 -11.35
C LYS A 179 -21.90 2.63 -10.76
N ILE A 180 -22.34 2.49 -9.52
CA ILE A 180 -22.95 3.58 -8.72
C ILE A 180 -21.94 4.03 -7.68
N ALA A 181 -21.91 5.32 -7.39
CA ALA A 181 -21.12 5.90 -6.31
C ALA A 181 -21.90 6.97 -5.54
N LYS A 182 -21.47 7.23 -4.30
CA LYS A 182 -22.02 8.30 -3.46
C LYS A 182 -21.35 9.63 -3.81
N ILE A 183 -22.14 10.69 -3.90
CA ILE A 183 -21.64 12.07 -4.02
C ILE A 183 -21.20 12.54 -2.63
N LEU A 184 -19.98 13.06 -2.52
CA LEU A 184 -19.41 13.60 -1.28
C LEU A 184 -18.99 15.05 -1.48
N ASN A 185 -19.15 15.89 -0.46
CA ASN A 185 -18.61 17.26 -0.43
C ASN A 185 -18.89 18.14 -1.67
N PRO A 186 -20.13 18.20 -2.22
CA PRO A 186 -20.48 19.19 -3.24
C PRO A 186 -20.26 20.60 -2.71
N ARG A 187 -19.57 21.43 -3.49
CA ARG A 187 -19.11 22.76 -3.05
C ARG A 187 -18.83 23.68 -4.24
N LYS A 188 -18.83 24.99 -3.97
CA LYS A 188 -18.14 25.96 -4.83
C LYS A 188 -16.63 25.71 -4.72
N THR A 189 -15.92 25.87 -5.82
CA THR A 189 -14.50 25.49 -5.95
C THR A 189 -13.61 26.62 -6.42
N ILE A 190 -14.05 27.41 -7.40
CA ILE A 190 -13.36 28.60 -7.90
C ILE A 190 -14.42 29.69 -8.12
N GLU A 191 -14.12 30.91 -7.71
CA GLU A 191 -14.98 32.07 -7.98
C GLU A 191 -14.56 32.74 -9.30
N ASN A 192 -15.55 33.23 -10.08
CA ASN A 192 -15.33 34.04 -11.27
C ASN A 192 -14.33 33.43 -12.31
N ALA A 193 -14.46 32.13 -12.58
CA ALA A 193 -13.60 31.39 -13.50
C ALA A 193 -14.01 31.60 -14.97
N LYS A 194 -13.03 31.64 -15.89
CA LYS A 194 -13.31 31.62 -17.34
C LYS A 194 -13.93 30.29 -17.73
N ILE A 195 -15.07 30.35 -18.42
CA ILE A 195 -15.82 29.17 -18.85
C ILE A 195 -15.86 29.05 -20.38
N MET A 196 -16.08 27.83 -20.83
CA MET A 196 -16.37 27.50 -22.22
C MET A 196 -17.56 26.55 -22.29
N LYS A 197 -18.19 26.48 -23.46
CA LYS A 197 -19.35 25.63 -23.71
C LYS A 197 -19.00 24.53 -24.70
N VAL A 198 -19.24 23.28 -24.32
CA VAL A 198 -19.13 22.11 -25.19
C VAL A 198 -20.53 21.70 -25.62
N VAL A 199 -20.78 21.63 -26.94
CA VAL A 199 -22.08 21.25 -27.51
C VAL A 199 -21.98 19.83 -28.06
N LEU A 200 -22.87 18.94 -27.59
CA LEU A 200 -22.89 17.52 -27.95
C LEU A 200 -23.89 17.20 -29.07
N ASP A 201 -23.74 16.02 -29.69
CA ASP A 201 -24.59 15.53 -30.78
C ASP A 201 -26.06 15.25 -30.43
N ASN A 202 -26.37 15.18 -29.13
CA ASN A 202 -27.74 15.11 -28.60
C ASN A 202 -28.38 16.50 -28.38
N GLY A 203 -27.65 17.59 -28.63
CA GLY A 203 -28.10 18.96 -28.41
C GLY A 203 -27.87 19.49 -26.99
N GLU A 204 -27.28 18.69 -26.09
CA GLU A 204 -26.93 19.14 -24.74
C GLU A 204 -25.71 20.08 -24.76
N GLU A 205 -25.75 21.10 -23.90
CA GLU A 205 -24.68 22.09 -23.75
C GLU A 205 -24.06 21.98 -22.36
N ILE A 206 -22.74 21.89 -22.27
CA ILE A 206 -22.00 21.75 -21.01
C ILE A 206 -21.08 22.95 -20.83
N LYS A 207 -21.42 23.83 -19.89
CA LYS A 207 -20.56 24.94 -19.46
C LYS A 207 -19.55 24.44 -18.42
N CYS A 208 -18.26 24.57 -18.73
CA CYS A 208 -17.18 24.04 -17.91
C CYS A 208 -15.92 24.91 -17.97
N THR A 209 -14.99 24.67 -17.04
CA THR A 209 -13.64 25.24 -17.11
C THR A 209 -12.87 24.64 -18.29
N LEU A 210 -11.95 25.43 -18.84
CA LEU A 210 -11.23 25.08 -20.07
C LEU A 210 -10.33 23.82 -19.95
N ASN A 211 -9.94 23.38 -18.75
CA ASN A 211 -9.23 22.11 -18.52
C ASN A 211 -10.17 20.92 -18.46
N HIS A 212 -11.47 21.12 -18.26
CA HIS A 212 -12.27 20.08 -17.68
C HIS A 212 -12.15 18.77 -18.47
N GLN A 213 -11.73 17.70 -17.80
CA GLN A 213 -11.33 16.45 -18.44
C GLN A 213 -12.55 15.59 -18.74
N PHE A 214 -12.94 15.56 -20.01
CA PHE A 214 -13.96 14.66 -20.52
C PHE A 214 -13.35 13.29 -20.80
N MET A 215 -14.03 12.24 -20.35
CA MET A 215 -13.61 10.86 -20.64
C MET A 215 -13.95 10.52 -22.10
N GLN A 216 -12.95 10.16 -22.88
CA GLN A 216 -13.14 9.63 -24.23
C GLN A 216 -13.60 8.16 -24.18
N LYS A 217 -14.18 7.68 -25.28
CA LYS A 217 -14.78 6.32 -25.37
C LYS A 217 -13.81 5.16 -25.12
N ASP A 218 -12.52 5.37 -25.33
CA ASP A 218 -11.48 4.37 -25.03
C ASP A 218 -11.10 4.33 -23.53
N GLY A 219 -11.54 5.32 -22.75
CA GLY A 219 -11.23 5.49 -21.33
C GLY A 219 -10.09 6.48 -21.05
N SER A 220 -9.50 7.10 -22.09
CA SER A 220 -8.58 8.22 -21.93
C SER A 220 -9.33 9.52 -21.57
N TYR A 221 -8.60 10.58 -21.22
CA TYR A 221 -9.17 11.89 -20.92
C TYR A 221 -8.63 12.95 -21.86
N LYS A 222 -9.50 13.86 -22.29
CA LYS A 222 -9.14 15.05 -23.09
C LYS A 222 -9.78 16.29 -22.48
N GLU A 223 -9.02 17.38 -22.40
CA GLU A 223 -9.48 18.61 -21.76
C GLU A 223 -10.48 19.37 -22.65
N ALA A 224 -11.43 20.07 -22.04
CA ALA A 224 -12.55 20.74 -22.71
C ALA A 224 -12.11 21.61 -23.91
N GLN A 225 -11.06 22.42 -23.72
CA GLN A 225 -10.56 23.31 -24.77
C GLN A 225 -9.95 22.56 -25.97
N ASP A 226 -9.49 21.33 -25.78
CA ASP A 226 -8.75 20.56 -26.80
C ASP A 226 -9.69 19.62 -27.57
N LEU A 227 -10.93 19.43 -27.10
CA LEU A 227 -11.98 18.68 -27.80
C LEU A 227 -12.21 19.24 -29.21
N GLU A 228 -12.27 18.36 -30.21
CA GLU A 228 -12.50 18.73 -31.60
C GLU A 228 -13.87 18.24 -32.09
N PRO A 229 -14.51 18.92 -33.07
CA PRO A 229 -15.69 18.42 -33.75
C PRO A 229 -15.50 16.97 -34.24
N GLY A 230 -16.32 16.05 -33.72
CA GLY A 230 -16.24 14.62 -33.98
C GLY A 230 -15.62 13.77 -32.87
N ASP A 231 -14.97 14.37 -31.86
CA ASP A 231 -14.39 13.65 -30.72
C ASP A 231 -15.46 12.82 -29.99
N SER A 232 -15.12 11.56 -29.70
CA SER A 232 -16.05 10.55 -29.19
C SER A 232 -15.95 10.42 -27.67
N LEU A 233 -16.91 10.99 -26.95
CA LEU A 233 -16.99 10.92 -25.50
C LEU A 233 -17.62 9.61 -24.99
N MET A 234 -17.26 9.23 -23.76
CA MET A 234 -17.77 8.05 -23.07
C MET A 234 -19.25 8.25 -22.67
N PRO A 235 -20.19 7.46 -23.21
CA PRO A 235 -21.61 7.76 -23.11
C PRO A 235 -22.32 7.05 -21.95
N LEU A 236 -23.38 7.67 -21.45
CA LEU A 236 -24.30 7.18 -20.43
C LEU A 236 -25.71 7.00 -21.02
N TYR A 237 -26.05 5.76 -21.40
CA TYR A 237 -27.36 5.45 -21.98
C TYR A 237 -28.25 4.63 -21.06
N PHE A 238 -29.56 4.95 -21.06
CA PHE A 238 -30.60 4.22 -20.34
C PHE A 238 -31.68 3.68 -21.28
N LYS A 239 -32.29 2.56 -20.91
CA LYS A 239 -33.57 2.09 -21.46
C LYS A 239 -34.45 1.52 -20.35
N LEU A 240 -35.73 1.31 -20.63
CA LEU A 240 -36.58 0.45 -19.79
C LEU A 240 -36.48 -0.99 -20.27
N SER A 241 -36.52 -1.94 -19.33
CA SER A 241 -36.56 -3.36 -19.64
C SER A 241 -37.92 -3.80 -20.16
N GLU A 242 -37.91 -4.60 -21.22
CA GLU A 242 -39.09 -5.22 -21.80
C GLU A 242 -39.24 -6.67 -21.35
N ARG A 243 -40.41 -7.28 -21.60
CA ARG A 243 -40.65 -8.71 -21.33
C ARG A 243 -39.71 -9.66 -22.11
N LYS A 244 -39.04 -9.16 -23.14
CA LYS A 244 -38.02 -9.88 -23.92
C LYS A 244 -36.61 -9.83 -23.29
N ASP A 245 -36.34 -8.86 -22.40
CA ASP A 245 -35.07 -8.76 -21.66
C ASP A 245 -35.06 -9.70 -20.43
N ASP A 246 -36.17 -9.75 -19.68
CA ASP A 246 -36.49 -10.80 -18.69
C ASP A 246 -38.02 -10.90 -18.55
N ILE A 247 -38.53 -12.13 -18.59
CA ILE A 247 -39.97 -12.45 -18.53
C ILE A 247 -40.64 -11.89 -17.25
N ASN A 248 -39.89 -11.72 -16.16
CA ASN A 248 -40.40 -11.29 -14.85
C ASN A 248 -40.06 -9.83 -14.50
N LEU A 249 -39.17 -9.16 -15.24
CA LEU A 249 -38.65 -7.82 -14.88
C LEU A 249 -38.97 -6.75 -15.95
N GLY A 250 -40.23 -6.65 -16.38
CA GLY A 250 -40.67 -5.54 -17.23
C GLY A 250 -40.74 -4.19 -16.47
N GLY A 251 -40.28 -3.11 -17.11
CA GLY A 251 -40.40 -1.73 -16.61
C GLY A 251 -39.37 -1.31 -15.56
N TYR A 252 -38.19 -1.92 -15.53
CA TYR A 252 -37.06 -1.48 -14.70
C TYR A 252 -36.07 -0.66 -15.53
N LYS A 253 -35.41 0.31 -14.90
CA LYS A 253 -34.32 1.09 -15.53
C LYS A 253 -33.11 0.17 -15.78
N MET A 254 -32.65 0.13 -17.02
CA MET A 254 -31.40 -0.51 -17.45
C MET A 254 -30.41 0.55 -17.93
N ILE A 255 -29.12 0.28 -17.76
CA ILE A 255 -28.00 1.12 -18.18
C ILE A 255 -27.08 0.33 -19.13
N PHE A 256 -26.58 0.99 -20.16
CA PHE A 256 -25.65 0.38 -21.11
C PHE A 256 -24.24 0.30 -20.50
N GLN A 257 -23.54 -0.82 -20.73
CA GLN A 257 -22.16 -1.05 -20.30
C GLN A 257 -21.25 -0.92 -21.53
N PRO A 258 -20.58 0.23 -21.77
CA PRO A 258 -19.95 0.53 -23.06
C PRO A 258 -18.92 -0.51 -23.51
N LYS A 259 -18.01 -0.91 -22.60
CA LYS A 259 -16.94 -1.88 -22.91
C LYS A 259 -17.43 -3.31 -23.07
N LEU A 260 -18.52 -3.69 -22.40
CA LEU A 260 -19.11 -5.04 -22.50
C LEU A 260 -20.16 -5.15 -23.61
N ASN A 261 -20.65 -4.02 -24.14
CA ASN A 261 -21.73 -3.95 -25.13
C ASN A 261 -22.99 -4.73 -24.70
N VAL A 262 -23.36 -4.63 -23.42
CA VAL A 262 -24.57 -5.25 -22.83
C VAL A 262 -25.37 -4.24 -22.02
N TRP A 263 -26.64 -4.56 -21.77
CA TRP A 263 -27.51 -3.79 -20.86
C TRP A 263 -27.56 -4.44 -19.48
N SER A 264 -27.36 -3.66 -18.42
CA SER A 264 -27.44 -4.09 -17.03
C SER A 264 -28.58 -3.40 -16.29
N PHE A 265 -29.26 -4.09 -15.37
CA PHE A 265 -30.31 -3.49 -14.55
C PHE A 265 -29.73 -2.55 -13.48
N VAL A 266 -30.24 -1.32 -13.36
CA VAL A 266 -29.68 -0.32 -12.42
C VAL A 266 -29.88 -0.74 -10.96
N HIS A 267 -31.05 -1.31 -10.60
CA HIS A 267 -31.28 -1.86 -9.26
C HIS A 267 -30.33 -3.01 -8.87
N VAL A 268 -29.67 -3.66 -9.84
CA VAL A 268 -28.64 -4.66 -9.58
C VAL A 268 -27.32 -3.97 -9.24
N LEU A 269 -26.97 -2.87 -9.91
CA LEU A 269 -25.79 -2.06 -9.55
C LEU A 269 -25.93 -1.40 -8.18
N ALA A 270 -27.13 -0.98 -7.80
CA ALA A 270 -27.43 -0.42 -6.47
C ALA A 270 -27.33 -1.48 -5.35
N ASP A 271 -27.80 -2.70 -5.63
CA ASP A 271 -27.60 -3.87 -4.76
C ASP A 271 -26.11 -4.29 -4.67
N GLU A 272 -25.35 -4.22 -5.77
CA GLU A 272 -23.90 -4.43 -5.75
C GLU A 272 -23.19 -3.38 -4.90
N PHE A 273 -23.51 -2.10 -5.06
CA PHE A 273 -22.99 -1.02 -4.21
C PHE A 273 -23.27 -1.26 -2.72
N ASN A 274 -24.49 -1.69 -2.37
CA ASN A 274 -24.85 -1.99 -0.97
C ASN A 274 -24.08 -3.19 -0.39
N ILE A 275 -23.73 -4.18 -1.21
CA ILE A 275 -22.87 -5.30 -0.80
C ILE A 275 -21.41 -4.83 -0.66
N GLU A 276 -20.91 -4.07 -1.64
CA GLU A 276 -19.54 -3.53 -1.66
C GLU A 276 -19.26 -2.56 -0.50
N ASN A 277 -20.29 -1.86 0.00
CA ASN A 277 -20.21 -0.96 1.16
C ASN A 277 -20.83 -1.56 2.45
N ASN A 278 -21.00 -2.88 2.52
CA ASN A 278 -21.45 -3.63 3.72
C ASN A 278 -22.80 -3.23 4.34
N VAL A 279 -23.68 -2.53 3.61
CA VAL A 279 -25.06 -2.20 4.05
C VAL A 279 -25.87 -3.47 4.33
N TYR A 280 -25.60 -4.54 3.58
CA TYR A 280 -26.02 -5.89 3.92
C TYR A 280 -25.17 -6.96 3.21
N GLN A 281 -25.07 -8.13 3.82
CA GLN A 281 -24.41 -9.29 3.21
C GLN A 281 -25.31 -9.97 2.17
N LYS A 282 -24.69 -10.60 1.16
CA LYS A 282 -25.35 -11.41 0.12
C LYS A 282 -26.16 -12.59 0.67
N SER A 283 -25.86 -13.03 1.89
CA SER A 283 -26.60 -14.05 2.66
C SER A 283 -28.02 -13.62 3.07
N LYS A 284 -28.29 -12.31 3.19
CA LYS A 284 -29.56 -11.75 3.67
C LYS A 284 -30.78 -12.10 2.79
N GLY A 285 -30.56 -12.33 1.49
CA GLY A 285 -31.67 -12.64 0.58
C GLY A 285 -31.25 -12.75 -0.88
N ARG A 286 -32.06 -13.44 -1.69
CA ARG A 286 -31.87 -13.54 -3.15
C ARG A 286 -32.71 -12.56 -3.95
N ILE A 287 -33.74 -11.96 -3.34
CA ILE A 287 -34.62 -10.99 -4.01
C ILE A 287 -34.12 -9.59 -3.69
N ARG A 288 -34.07 -8.73 -4.71
CA ARG A 288 -33.86 -7.29 -4.60
C ARG A 288 -35.23 -6.61 -4.64
N HIS A 289 -35.52 -5.71 -3.72
CA HIS A 289 -36.80 -5.03 -3.64
C HIS A 289 -36.61 -3.53 -3.40
N HIS A 290 -37.37 -2.72 -4.14
CA HIS A 290 -37.49 -1.28 -3.96
C HIS A 290 -38.41 -0.98 -2.77
N ILE A 291 -37.93 -0.34 -1.71
CA ILE A 291 -38.70 -0.10 -0.47
C ILE A 291 -39.98 0.69 -0.78
N ASP A 292 -39.88 1.72 -1.64
CA ASP A 292 -40.98 2.56 -2.10
C ASP A 292 -41.86 1.94 -3.22
N PHE A 293 -41.54 0.71 -3.66
CA PHE A 293 -42.14 0.01 -4.81
C PHE A 293 -41.97 0.72 -6.18
N ASN A 294 -41.17 1.79 -6.27
CA ASN A 294 -40.90 2.53 -7.50
C ASN A 294 -39.64 1.98 -8.21
N LYS A 295 -39.86 1.25 -9.32
CA LYS A 295 -38.81 0.63 -10.14
C LYS A 295 -37.79 1.61 -10.75
N LEU A 296 -38.10 2.91 -10.75
CA LEU A 296 -37.24 3.96 -11.33
C LEU A 296 -36.34 4.63 -10.28
N ASN A 297 -36.71 4.60 -8.99
CA ASN A 297 -35.88 5.06 -7.89
C ASN A 297 -34.84 4.00 -7.53
N ASN A 298 -33.67 4.08 -8.16
CA ASN A 298 -32.59 3.11 -7.97
C ASN A 298 -31.47 3.66 -7.05
N SER A 299 -31.79 4.60 -6.16
CA SER A 299 -30.89 4.97 -5.05
C SER A 299 -30.56 3.72 -4.24
N PRO A 300 -29.29 3.49 -3.85
CA PRO A 300 -28.91 2.37 -2.99
C PRO A 300 -29.72 2.29 -1.70
N GLU A 301 -30.10 3.43 -1.11
CA GLU A 301 -30.92 3.50 0.11
C GLU A 301 -32.34 2.94 -0.08
N ASN A 302 -32.85 2.91 -1.32
CA ASN A 302 -34.16 2.33 -1.65
C ASN A 302 -34.11 0.82 -1.97
N ILE A 303 -32.93 0.19 -2.04
CA ILE A 303 -32.79 -1.21 -2.48
C ILE A 303 -32.43 -2.13 -1.30
N VAL A 304 -33.31 -3.09 -0.99
CA VAL A 304 -33.08 -4.09 0.06
C VAL A 304 -33.04 -5.52 -0.49
N ARG A 305 -32.24 -6.37 0.17
CA ARG A 305 -32.30 -7.83 -0.01
C ARG A 305 -33.25 -8.48 0.99
N LEU A 306 -34.13 -9.33 0.47
CA LEU A 306 -35.10 -10.12 1.24
C LEU A 306 -35.05 -11.61 0.90
N GLY A 307 -35.37 -12.45 1.88
CA GLY A 307 -35.70 -13.86 1.67
C GLY A 307 -37.03 -14.02 0.94
N TRP A 308 -37.24 -15.16 0.26
CA TRP A 308 -38.46 -15.39 -0.52
C TRP A 308 -39.74 -15.35 0.34
N LYS A 309 -39.66 -15.83 1.59
CA LYS A 309 -40.77 -15.77 2.57
C LYS A 309 -41.08 -14.33 3.00
N GLU A 310 -40.05 -13.55 3.33
CA GLU A 310 -40.17 -12.17 3.80
C GLU A 310 -40.74 -11.25 2.73
N HIS A 311 -40.24 -11.35 1.50
CA HIS A 311 -40.75 -10.61 0.34
C HIS A 311 -42.23 -10.91 0.08
N TRP A 312 -42.63 -12.18 0.11
CA TRP A 312 -44.04 -12.57 0.00
C TRP A 312 -44.89 -12.03 1.14
N GLN A 313 -44.39 -12.07 2.38
CA GLN A 313 -45.09 -11.55 3.54
C GLN A 313 -45.25 -10.02 3.49
N LEU A 314 -44.25 -9.29 2.98
CA LEU A 314 -44.31 -7.85 2.73
C LEU A 314 -45.41 -7.51 1.71
N HIS A 315 -45.37 -8.13 0.52
CA HIS A 315 -46.40 -7.92 -0.50
C HIS A 315 -47.79 -8.32 -0.04
N TYR A 316 -47.93 -9.44 0.69
CA TYR A 316 -49.20 -9.86 1.28
C TYR A 316 -49.73 -8.82 2.28
N THR A 317 -48.87 -8.30 3.15
CA THR A 317 -49.26 -7.33 4.18
C THR A 317 -49.68 -6.00 3.54
N VAL A 318 -48.91 -5.49 2.57
CA VAL A 318 -49.23 -4.25 1.84
C VAL A 318 -50.50 -4.41 1.01
N ALA A 319 -50.66 -5.52 0.29
CA ALA A 319 -51.87 -5.79 -0.49
C ALA A 319 -53.11 -5.98 0.40
N SER A 320 -52.96 -6.67 1.55
CA SER A 320 -54.04 -6.85 2.54
C SER A 320 -54.44 -5.53 3.19
N LYS A 321 -53.47 -4.69 3.57
CA LYS A 321 -53.72 -3.36 4.13
C LYS A 321 -54.45 -2.47 3.11
N ARG A 322 -53.96 -2.37 1.86
CA ARG A 322 -54.66 -1.66 0.77
C ARG A 322 -56.05 -2.24 0.51
N HIS A 323 -56.22 -3.57 0.52
CA HIS A 323 -57.54 -4.18 0.31
C HIS A 323 -58.52 -3.90 1.48
N LYS A 324 -58.04 -3.56 2.68
CA LYS A 324 -58.88 -3.10 3.81
C LYS A 324 -59.18 -1.61 3.77
N GLU A 325 -58.18 -0.78 3.47
CA GLU A 325 -58.25 0.68 3.67
C GLU A 325 -58.55 1.46 2.38
N ASP A 326 -58.17 0.95 1.21
CA ASP A 326 -58.30 1.63 -0.09
C ASP A 326 -59.48 1.06 -0.90
N ALA A 327 -60.54 1.85 -1.03
CA ALA A 327 -61.74 1.48 -1.79
C ALA A 327 -61.49 1.43 -3.31
N VAL A 328 -60.66 2.33 -3.85
CA VAL A 328 -60.35 2.42 -5.28
C VAL A 328 -59.53 1.20 -5.72
N TYR A 329 -58.62 0.74 -4.88
CA TYR A 329 -57.84 -0.48 -5.11
C TYR A 329 -58.72 -1.74 -5.19
N ARG A 330 -59.73 -1.87 -4.31
CA ARG A 330 -60.68 -2.99 -4.35
C ARG A 330 -61.45 -3.03 -5.66
N GLU A 331 -62.00 -1.89 -6.08
CA GLU A 331 -62.78 -1.79 -7.31
C GLU A 331 -61.94 -2.15 -8.54
N LYS A 332 -60.71 -1.63 -8.62
CA LYS A 332 -59.78 -1.90 -9.72
C LYS A 332 -59.39 -3.38 -9.83
N ILE A 333 -59.26 -4.10 -8.70
CA ILE A 333 -59.04 -5.55 -8.70
C ILE A 333 -60.30 -6.33 -9.10
N ALA A 334 -61.49 -5.91 -8.68
CA ALA A 334 -62.74 -6.54 -9.09
C ALA A 334 -62.97 -6.44 -10.60
N GLN A 335 -62.79 -5.23 -11.17
CA GLN A 335 -62.85 -4.98 -12.61
C GLN A 335 -61.79 -5.81 -13.37
N GLY A 336 -60.54 -5.81 -12.89
CA GLY A 336 -59.45 -6.59 -13.51
C GLY A 336 -59.69 -8.10 -13.52
N ARG A 337 -60.26 -8.67 -12.45
CA ARG A 337 -60.65 -10.09 -12.41
C ARG A 337 -61.79 -10.41 -13.37
N LYS A 338 -62.81 -9.54 -13.44
CA LYS A 338 -63.94 -9.69 -14.36
C LYS A 338 -63.48 -9.68 -15.82
N HIS A 339 -62.56 -8.77 -16.15
CA HIS A 339 -61.96 -8.67 -17.49
C HIS A 339 -61.03 -9.86 -17.81
N PHE A 340 -60.21 -10.32 -16.86
CA PHE A 340 -59.32 -11.48 -17.05
C PHE A 340 -60.08 -12.77 -17.37
N TRP A 341 -61.15 -13.06 -16.62
CA TRP A 341 -61.94 -14.29 -16.80
C TRP A 341 -62.97 -14.20 -17.94
N ALA A 342 -63.35 -12.99 -18.39
CA ALA A 342 -64.15 -12.83 -19.60
C ALA A 342 -63.41 -13.35 -20.84
N ASN A 343 -62.10 -13.12 -20.95
CA ASN A 343 -61.30 -13.64 -22.06
C ASN A 343 -61.24 -15.18 -22.05
N THR A 344 -61.69 -15.80 -23.14
CA THR A 344 -61.69 -17.26 -23.36
C THR A 344 -60.28 -17.85 -23.38
N GLU A 345 -59.32 -17.15 -23.99
CA GLU A 345 -57.92 -17.57 -24.10
C GLU A 345 -57.24 -17.70 -22.72
N ASN A 346 -57.60 -16.85 -21.76
CA ASN A 346 -57.11 -16.96 -20.37
C ASN A 346 -57.68 -18.20 -19.66
N ARG A 347 -58.94 -18.58 -19.94
CA ARG A 347 -59.58 -19.77 -19.39
C ARG A 347 -58.94 -21.05 -19.97
N GLU A 348 -58.67 -21.06 -21.26
CA GLU A 348 -57.99 -22.16 -21.96
C GLU A 348 -56.54 -22.32 -21.47
N ASN A 349 -55.75 -21.25 -21.41
CA ASN A 349 -54.38 -21.27 -20.87
C ASN A 349 -54.33 -21.72 -19.40
N TYR A 350 -55.34 -21.40 -18.59
CA TYR A 350 -55.42 -21.88 -17.20
C TYR A 350 -55.70 -23.39 -17.14
N SER A 351 -56.63 -23.88 -17.97
CA SER A 351 -56.91 -25.31 -18.13
C SER A 351 -55.68 -26.09 -18.61
N GLU A 352 -54.96 -25.56 -19.60
CA GLU A 352 -53.75 -26.17 -20.13
C GLU A 352 -52.62 -26.20 -19.08
N ARG A 353 -52.43 -25.13 -18.30
CA ARG A 353 -51.51 -25.12 -17.15
C ARG A 353 -51.85 -26.18 -16.10
N MET A 354 -53.13 -26.39 -15.80
CA MET A 354 -53.56 -27.43 -14.86
C MET A 354 -53.30 -28.84 -15.42
N SER A 355 -53.52 -29.04 -16.73
CA SER A 355 -53.13 -30.28 -17.43
C SER A 355 -51.61 -30.51 -17.39
N GLN A 356 -50.80 -29.51 -17.70
CA GLN A 356 -49.33 -29.60 -17.63
C GLN A 356 -48.81 -29.82 -16.21
N ARG A 357 -49.48 -29.26 -15.19
CA ARG A 357 -49.17 -29.53 -13.76
C ARG A 357 -49.46 -30.98 -13.40
N ASN A 358 -50.58 -31.53 -13.88
CA ASN A 358 -50.89 -32.95 -13.71
C ASN A 358 -49.84 -33.84 -14.40
N VAL A 359 -49.45 -33.54 -15.65
CA VAL A 359 -48.36 -34.25 -16.34
C VAL A 359 -47.04 -34.21 -15.54
N ARG A 360 -46.68 -33.04 -14.98
CA ARG A 360 -45.48 -32.91 -14.12
C ARG A 360 -45.57 -33.68 -12.80
N ASN A 361 -46.76 -33.84 -12.23
CA ASN A 361 -46.95 -34.72 -11.07
C ASN A 361 -46.78 -36.19 -11.47
N TRP A 362 -47.36 -36.60 -12.60
CA TRP A 362 -47.22 -37.95 -13.17
C TRP A 362 -45.79 -38.34 -13.57
N GLN A 363 -44.89 -37.36 -13.78
CA GLN A 363 -43.46 -37.61 -14.01
C GLN A 363 -42.68 -37.96 -12.73
N LYS A 364 -43.18 -37.61 -11.53
CA LYS A 364 -42.50 -37.94 -10.27
C LYS A 364 -42.73 -39.41 -9.93
N THR A 365 -41.66 -40.21 -9.89
CA THR A 365 -41.70 -41.66 -9.61
C THR A 365 -42.53 -42.01 -8.38
N GLY A 366 -42.29 -41.40 -7.22
CA GLY A 366 -43.06 -41.69 -5.99
C GLY A 366 -44.54 -41.29 -6.04
N TYR A 367 -44.94 -40.30 -6.84
CA TYR A 367 -46.35 -39.98 -7.09
C TYR A 367 -46.97 -40.97 -8.07
N ARG A 368 -46.23 -41.30 -9.14
CA ARG A 368 -46.60 -42.27 -10.17
C ARG A 368 -46.78 -43.66 -9.59
N GLU A 369 -45.94 -44.10 -8.66
CA GLU A 369 -46.05 -45.40 -7.97
C GLU A 369 -47.27 -45.44 -7.04
N LYS A 370 -47.47 -44.43 -6.17
CA LYS A 370 -48.68 -44.32 -5.36
C LYS A 370 -49.95 -44.34 -6.20
N MET A 371 -50.00 -43.54 -7.27
CA MET A 371 -51.18 -43.47 -8.14
C MET A 371 -51.35 -44.72 -9.00
N LYS A 372 -50.26 -45.40 -9.40
CA LYS A 372 -50.31 -46.69 -10.11
C LYS A 372 -50.82 -47.81 -9.20
N MET A 373 -50.45 -47.82 -7.91
CA MET A 373 -51.03 -48.76 -6.93
C MET A 373 -52.52 -48.48 -6.70
N PHE A 374 -52.89 -47.22 -6.48
CA PHE A 374 -54.28 -46.80 -6.27
C PHE A 374 -55.18 -47.15 -7.46
N LEU A 375 -54.82 -46.75 -8.68
CA LEU A 375 -55.58 -47.04 -9.90
C LEU A 375 -55.53 -48.52 -10.29
N SER A 376 -54.46 -49.26 -9.98
CA SER A 376 -54.41 -50.72 -10.17
C SER A 376 -55.32 -51.46 -9.20
N GLY A 377 -55.47 -50.96 -7.96
CA GLY A 377 -56.48 -51.42 -7.01
C GLY A 377 -57.89 -51.22 -7.58
N MET A 378 -58.25 -49.97 -7.86
CA MET A 378 -59.56 -49.62 -8.43
C MET A 378 -59.88 -50.38 -9.71
N ASN A 379 -58.95 -50.50 -10.67
CA ASN A 379 -59.20 -51.23 -11.91
C ASN A 379 -59.32 -52.74 -11.70
N LYS A 380 -58.58 -53.34 -10.75
CA LYS A 380 -58.76 -54.77 -10.43
C LYS A 380 -60.11 -55.04 -9.79
N GLU A 381 -60.56 -54.14 -8.91
CA GLU A 381 -61.86 -54.22 -8.25
C GLU A 381 -63.02 -54.00 -9.25
N PHE A 382 -62.89 -52.98 -10.12
CA PHE A 382 -63.84 -52.71 -11.20
C PHE A 382 -63.93 -53.86 -12.22
N LEU A 383 -62.80 -54.42 -12.68
CA LEU A 383 -62.79 -55.52 -13.64
C LEU A 383 -63.19 -56.87 -13.01
N LYS A 384 -63.08 -57.03 -11.68
CA LYS A 384 -63.64 -58.17 -10.95
C LYS A 384 -65.17 -58.09 -10.89
N ASN A 385 -65.73 -56.89 -10.82
CA ASN A 385 -67.17 -56.65 -10.76
C ASN A 385 -67.83 -56.54 -12.16
N HIS A 386 -67.05 -56.34 -13.23
CA HIS A 386 -67.51 -56.18 -14.63
C HIS A 386 -66.67 -57.00 -15.64
N PRO A 387 -66.71 -58.35 -15.58
CA PRO A 387 -65.87 -59.23 -16.41
C PRO A 387 -66.16 -59.13 -17.92
N GLU A 388 -67.37 -58.74 -18.32
CA GLU A 388 -67.80 -58.54 -19.72
C GLU A 388 -66.95 -57.50 -20.47
N ARG A 389 -66.46 -56.47 -19.77
CA ARG A 389 -65.63 -55.38 -20.35
C ARG A 389 -64.23 -55.84 -20.79
N ILE A 390 -63.73 -56.97 -20.29
CA ILE A 390 -62.34 -57.40 -20.50
C ILE A 390 -62.04 -57.70 -21.98
N LYS A 391 -62.98 -58.35 -22.69
CA LYS A 391 -62.83 -58.63 -24.15
C LYS A 391 -63.00 -57.38 -25.03
N GLU A 392 -63.73 -56.38 -24.56
CA GLU A 392 -64.01 -55.14 -25.30
C GLU A 392 -62.79 -54.20 -25.33
N ILE A 393 -62.10 -54.04 -24.20
CA ILE A 393 -60.93 -53.16 -24.03
C ILE A 393 -59.73 -53.65 -24.86
N SER A 394 -59.54 -54.97 -24.96
CA SER A 394 -58.46 -55.55 -25.79
C SER A 394 -58.67 -55.29 -27.29
N LYS A 395 -59.90 -55.46 -27.79
CA LYS A 395 -60.25 -55.16 -29.20
C LYS A 395 -60.08 -53.68 -29.54
N THR A 396 -60.52 -52.77 -28.67
CA THR A 396 -60.47 -51.31 -28.93
C THR A 396 -59.06 -50.75 -28.93
N ALA A 397 -58.14 -51.23 -28.08
CA ALA A 397 -56.76 -50.75 -28.05
C ALA A 397 -56.00 -51.00 -29.38
N SER A 398 -56.10 -52.21 -29.92
CA SER A 398 -55.44 -52.58 -31.19
C SER A 398 -56.07 -51.89 -32.40
N ALA A 399 -57.39 -51.71 -32.41
CA ALA A 399 -58.09 -50.95 -33.46
C ALA A 399 -57.69 -49.46 -33.45
N THR A 400 -57.57 -48.86 -32.27
CA THR A 400 -57.23 -47.44 -32.10
C THR A 400 -55.83 -47.12 -32.64
N MET A 401 -54.83 -47.96 -32.35
CA MET A 401 -53.47 -47.75 -32.89
C MET A 401 -53.39 -47.88 -34.41
N LYS A 402 -54.10 -48.87 -35.01
CA LYS A 402 -54.17 -48.99 -36.49
C LYS A 402 -54.88 -47.79 -37.12
N ARG A 403 -55.97 -47.30 -36.51
CA ARG A 403 -56.69 -46.10 -36.95
C ARG A 403 -55.81 -44.85 -36.91
N LEU A 404 -55.12 -44.59 -35.78
CA LEU A 404 -54.26 -43.42 -35.62
C LEU A 404 -53.08 -43.40 -36.61
N TRP A 405 -52.50 -44.55 -36.97
CA TRP A 405 -51.38 -44.61 -37.92
C TRP A 405 -51.79 -44.46 -39.40
N GLN A 406 -53.10 -44.50 -39.69
CA GLN A 406 -53.66 -44.20 -41.01
C GLN A 406 -54.08 -42.73 -41.17
N ILE A 407 -54.18 -41.95 -40.09
CA ILE A 407 -54.48 -40.51 -40.13
C ILE A 407 -53.26 -39.75 -40.66
N PRO A 408 -53.36 -39.03 -41.81
CA PRO A 408 -52.23 -38.32 -42.41
C PRO A 408 -51.61 -37.29 -41.46
N GLU A 409 -52.43 -36.53 -40.74
CA GLU A 409 -52.00 -35.49 -39.80
C GLU A 409 -51.18 -36.09 -38.64
N TYR A 410 -51.48 -37.32 -38.21
CA TYR A 410 -50.73 -37.98 -37.12
C TYR A 410 -49.33 -38.40 -37.58
N LYS A 411 -49.19 -38.91 -38.82
CA LYS A 411 -47.88 -39.12 -39.47
C LYS A 411 -47.13 -37.81 -39.67
N GLN A 412 -47.81 -36.75 -40.12
CA GLN A 412 -47.24 -35.42 -40.31
C GLN A 412 -46.78 -34.79 -38.99
N LEU A 413 -47.50 -35.00 -37.89
CA LEU A 413 -47.13 -34.54 -36.54
C LEU A 413 -45.87 -35.25 -36.01
N PHE A 414 -45.68 -36.53 -36.33
CA PHE A 414 -44.47 -37.26 -35.95
C PHE A 414 -43.27 -36.87 -36.83
N HIS A 415 -43.49 -36.73 -38.15
CA HIS A 415 -42.47 -36.26 -39.10
C HIS A 415 -42.02 -34.83 -38.79
N SER A 416 -42.95 -33.90 -38.51
CA SER A 416 -42.63 -32.52 -38.14
C SER A 416 -41.87 -32.40 -36.83
N LYS A 417 -42.08 -33.30 -35.85
CA LYS A 417 -41.26 -33.36 -34.63
C LYS A 417 -39.83 -33.83 -34.88
N ILE A 418 -39.60 -34.71 -35.85
CA ILE A 418 -38.26 -35.10 -36.30
C ILE A 418 -37.59 -33.93 -37.04
N VAL A 419 -38.31 -33.24 -37.94
CA VAL A 419 -37.81 -32.05 -38.65
C VAL A 419 -37.51 -30.87 -37.70
N ALA A 420 -38.31 -30.68 -36.65
CA ALA A 420 -38.10 -29.64 -35.64
C ALA A 420 -36.83 -29.87 -34.80
N SER A 421 -36.36 -31.11 -34.68
CA SER A 421 -35.05 -31.42 -34.08
C SER A 421 -33.90 -30.85 -34.91
N ASN A 422 -33.98 -30.99 -36.24
CA ASN A 422 -32.91 -30.55 -37.17
C ASN A 422 -32.86 -29.03 -37.39
N LYS A 423 -33.93 -28.27 -37.07
CA LYS A 423 -33.96 -26.80 -37.19
C LYS A 423 -33.27 -26.05 -36.03
N ARG A 424 -32.66 -26.74 -35.06
CA ARG A 424 -31.86 -26.12 -33.98
C ARG A 424 -30.40 -25.83 -34.39
N ARG A 425 -30.20 -25.15 -35.52
CA ARG A 425 -28.91 -24.52 -35.88
C ARG A 425 -29.07 -22.99 -35.90
N ILE A 426 -28.06 -22.29 -35.41
CA ILE A 426 -28.07 -20.83 -35.22
C ILE A 426 -27.82 -20.12 -36.56
N THR A 427 -28.70 -19.21 -36.99
CA THR A 427 -28.39 -17.97 -37.76
C THR A 427 -29.66 -17.19 -38.16
N ASN A 428 -29.71 -15.89 -37.85
CA ASN A 428 -29.89 -14.77 -38.82
C ASN A 428 -30.37 -13.46 -38.16
N LEU A 429 -29.46 -12.48 -38.02
CA LEU A 429 -29.76 -11.07 -37.73
C LEU A 429 -29.72 -10.18 -39.00
N THR A 430 -29.74 -10.83 -40.17
CA THR A 430 -29.32 -10.29 -41.47
C THR A 430 -30.16 -9.11 -41.96
N GLY A 431 -31.45 -9.05 -41.63
CA GLY A 431 -32.33 -7.95 -42.04
C GLY A 431 -32.01 -6.61 -41.36
N LYS A 432 -31.67 -6.63 -40.06
CA LYS A 432 -31.33 -5.41 -39.31
C LYS A 432 -29.97 -4.84 -39.72
N VAL A 433 -29.00 -5.72 -39.96
CA VAL A 433 -27.66 -5.35 -40.46
C VAL A 433 -27.75 -4.69 -41.84
N LYS A 434 -28.57 -5.25 -42.74
CA LYS A 434 -28.81 -4.69 -44.08
C LYS A 434 -29.47 -3.31 -44.03
N PHE A 435 -30.48 -3.12 -43.17
CA PHE A 435 -31.14 -1.83 -42.97
C PHE A 435 -30.15 -0.76 -42.48
N LEU A 436 -29.42 -1.04 -41.41
CA LEU A 436 -28.43 -0.12 -40.83
C LEU A 436 -27.29 0.24 -41.79
N ARG A 437 -26.94 -0.63 -42.74
CA ARG A 437 -25.89 -0.36 -43.74
C ARG A 437 -26.23 0.82 -44.65
N ILE A 438 -27.50 0.96 -45.02
CA ILE A 438 -27.98 2.06 -45.87
C ILE A 438 -28.07 3.36 -45.05
N CYS A 439 -28.57 3.29 -43.80
CA CYS A 439 -28.59 4.46 -42.91
C CYS A 439 -27.18 5.01 -42.64
N ARG A 440 -26.18 4.14 -42.43
CA ARG A 440 -24.78 4.56 -42.28
C ARG A 440 -24.25 5.20 -43.56
N TYR A 441 -24.46 4.61 -44.73
CA TYR A 441 -24.03 5.21 -46.00
C TYR A 441 -24.57 6.63 -46.20
N LEU A 442 -25.84 6.90 -45.85
CA LEU A 442 -26.39 8.27 -45.86
C LEU A 442 -25.62 9.20 -44.91
N SER A 443 -25.42 8.77 -43.67
CA SER A 443 -24.70 9.53 -42.64
C SER A 443 -23.24 9.81 -42.99
N ASP A 444 -22.54 8.83 -43.58
CA ASP A 444 -21.11 8.90 -43.92
C ASP A 444 -20.86 9.85 -45.11
N ASN A 445 -21.90 10.14 -45.91
CA ASN A 445 -21.87 11.09 -47.03
C ASN A 445 -22.61 12.42 -46.72
N SER A 446 -22.90 12.70 -45.44
CA SER A 446 -23.61 13.91 -44.98
C SER A 446 -25.00 14.13 -45.60
N ILE A 447 -25.70 13.06 -46.01
CA ILE A 447 -27.05 13.10 -46.56
C ILE A 447 -28.07 12.86 -45.44
N GLU A 448 -29.13 13.69 -45.37
CA GLU A 448 -30.15 13.55 -44.32
C GLU A 448 -30.88 12.20 -44.39
N ILE A 449 -30.96 11.51 -43.24
CA ILE A 449 -31.63 10.22 -43.10
C ILE A 449 -33.13 10.44 -42.95
N ASN A 450 -33.83 10.42 -44.09
CA ASN A 450 -35.27 10.49 -44.20
C ASN A 450 -35.80 9.36 -45.14
N PRO A 451 -37.12 9.11 -45.21
CA PRO A 451 -37.68 7.98 -45.98
C PRO A 451 -37.30 8.03 -47.47
N GLU A 452 -37.29 9.22 -48.06
CA GLU A 452 -37.09 9.45 -49.50
C GLU A 452 -35.63 9.20 -49.89
N ASN A 453 -34.69 9.79 -49.16
CA ASN A 453 -33.25 9.56 -49.37
C ASN A 453 -32.87 8.09 -49.12
N TYR A 454 -33.46 7.44 -48.11
CA TYR A 454 -33.23 6.02 -47.84
C TYR A 454 -33.73 5.13 -48.99
N GLU A 455 -34.94 5.36 -49.49
CA GLU A 455 -35.49 4.55 -50.58
C GLU A 455 -34.75 4.78 -51.90
N ARG A 456 -34.37 6.02 -52.20
CA ARG A 456 -33.51 6.36 -53.35
C ARG A 456 -32.21 5.55 -53.31
N VAL A 457 -31.44 5.66 -52.21
CA VAL A 457 -30.18 4.92 -52.05
C VAL A 457 -30.38 3.40 -52.03
N ARG A 458 -31.47 2.90 -51.42
CA ARG A 458 -31.77 1.45 -51.40
C ARG A 458 -31.96 0.88 -52.81
N VAL A 459 -32.62 1.63 -53.70
CA VAL A 459 -32.90 1.19 -55.07
C VAL A 459 -31.70 1.43 -55.98
N GLU A 460 -31.18 2.66 -56.04
CA GLU A 460 -30.15 3.09 -56.98
C GLU A 460 -28.77 2.49 -56.69
N ILE A 461 -28.37 2.40 -55.41
CA ILE A 461 -27.02 1.98 -55.00
C ILE A 461 -26.99 0.53 -54.51
N PHE A 462 -28.01 0.09 -53.77
CA PHE A 462 -28.03 -1.24 -53.13
C PHE A 462 -28.95 -2.27 -53.80
N GLY A 463 -29.52 -1.95 -54.98
CA GLY A 463 -30.23 -2.90 -55.84
C GLY A 463 -31.59 -3.39 -55.32
N GLY A 464 -32.15 -2.72 -54.30
CA GLY A 464 -33.54 -2.86 -53.85
C GLY A 464 -33.96 -4.20 -53.25
N LYS A 465 -34.06 -5.24 -54.08
CA LYS A 465 -34.80 -6.50 -53.82
C LYS A 465 -34.32 -7.30 -52.61
N SER A 466 -33.07 -7.11 -52.16
CA SER A 466 -32.50 -7.84 -51.02
C SER A 466 -32.40 -7.05 -49.72
N PHE A 467 -32.87 -5.79 -49.69
CA PHE A 467 -32.78 -4.86 -48.56
C PHE A 467 -34.18 -4.44 -48.06
N THR A 468 -34.30 -4.25 -46.75
CA THR A 468 -35.56 -3.88 -46.10
C THR A 468 -35.95 -2.43 -46.42
N MET A 469 -37.21 -2.22 -46.78
CA MET A 469 -37.80 -0.88 -47.01
C MET A 469 -37.81 -0.04 -45.73
N TRP A 470 -37.81 1.28 -45.85
CA TRP A 470 -37.75 2.26 -44.76
C TRP A 470 -38.81 1.96 -43.69
N MET A 471 -40.10 2.04 -44.06
CA MET A 471 -41.21 1.85 -43.12
C MET A 471 -41.15 0.49 -42.43
N THR A 472 -40.80 -0.57 -43.16
CA THR A 472 -40.69 -1.92 -42.60
C THR A 472 -39.50 -2.04 -41.65
N GLY A 473 -38.34 -1.48 -41.97
CA GLY A 473 -37.14 -1.60 -41.14
C GLY A 473 -37.15 -0.65 -39.93
N PHE A 474 -37.57 0.60 -40.12
CA PHE A 474 -37.66 1.61 -39.07
C PHE A 474 -38.72 1.24 -38.02
N SER A 475 -39.88 0.76 -38.45
CA SER A 475 -40.90 0.25 -37.52
C SER A 475 -40.47 -1.06 -36.85
N LYS A 476 -40.05 -2.07 -37.61
CA LYS A 476 -39.78 -3.43 -37.09
C LYS A 476 -38.53 -3.54 -36.21
N TYR A 477 -37.54 -2.66 -36.41
CA TYR A 477 -36.27 -2.74 -35.68
C TYR A 477 -36.02 -1.57 -34.72
N PHE A 478 -36.74 -0.46 -34.87
CA PHE A 478 -36.54 0.77 -34.08
C PHE A 478 -37.86 1.41 -33.59
N GLU A 479 -39.01 0.77 -33.81
CA GLU A 479 -40.34 1.22 -33.33
C GLU A 479 -40.66 2.69 -33.70
N ASN A 480 -40.19 3.11 -34.88
CA ASN A 480 -40.26 4.49 -35.40
C ASN A 480 -39.52 5.56 -34.56
N ASN A 481 -38.65 5.16 -33.62
CA ASN A 481 -37.89 6.06 -32.77
C ASN A 481 -36.55 6.48 -33.45
N LYS A 482 -36.47 7.74 -33.92
CA LYS A 482 -35.27 8.31 -34.57
C LYS A 482 -34.05 8.27 -33.64
N ASN A 483 -34.22 8.48 -32.34
CA ASN A 483 -33.13 8.46 -31.36
C ASN A 483 -32.59 7.04 -31.12
N SER A 484 -33.46 6.02 -31.15
CA SER A 484 -33.01 4.61 -31.07
C SER A 484 -32.26 4.16 -32.32
N LEU A 485 -32.63 4.68 -33.51
CA LEU A 485 -31.88 4.47 -34.74
C LEU A 485 -30.49 5.12 -34.67
N LEU A 486 -30.41 6.40 -34.27
CA LEU A 486 -29.15 7.14 -34.10
C LEU A 486 -28.21 6.47 -33.07
N PHE A 487 -28.76 6.03 -31.93
CA PHE A 487 -28.05 5.27 -30.89
C PHE A 487 -27.37 4.01 -31.46
N GLU A 488 -28.08 3.22 -32.27
CA GLU A 488 -27.53 1.97 -32.84
C GLU A 488 -26.63 2.18 -34.07
N MET A 489 -26.71 3.37 -34.69
CA MET A 489 -25.75 3.80 -35.69
C MET A 489 -24.40 4.18 -35.08
N ASN A 490 -24.38 5.03 -34.05
CA ASN A 490 -23.17 5.74 -33.61
C ASN A 490 -22.48 5.13 -32.37
N LYS A 491 -23.23 4.61 -31.38
CA LYS A 491 -22.70 4.05 -30.12
C LYS A 491 -21.73 4.99 -29.35
N ASN A 492 -21.91 6.30 -29.43
CA ASN A 492 -21.19 7.33 -28.66
C ASN A 492 -21.92 8.66 -28.76
N HIS A 493 -21.56 9.58 -27.86
CA HIS A 493 -21.81 11.01 -28.06
C HIS A 493 -20.58 11.63 -28.70
N LYS A 494 -20.79 12.41 -29.75
CA LYS A 494 -19.75 13.23 -30.38
C LYS A 494 -19.86 14.69 -29.96
N VAL A 495 -18.72 15.36 -29.83
CA VAL A 495 -18.66 16.82 -29.76
C VAL A 495 -19.05 17.39 -31.12
N ILE A 496 -20.07 18.25 -31.19
CA ILE A 496 -20.37 19.02 -32.41
C ILE A 496 -19.41 20.19 -32.52
N ARG A 497 -19.29 20.99 -31.45
CA ARG A 497 -18.46 22.19 -31.42
C ARG A 497 -18.16 22.63 -29.99
N LYS A 498 -17.13 23.46 -29.86
CA LYS A 498 -16.77 24.19 -28.64
C LYS A 498 -16.93 25.70 -28.89
N GLU A 499 -17.47 26.41 -27.92
CA GLU A 499 -17.66 27.86 -27.94
C GLU A 499 -16.95 28.45 -26.72
N PHE A 500 -15.97 29.33 -26.93
CA PHE A 500 -15.34 30.10 -25.85
C PHE A 500 -16.29 31.21 -25.44
N LEU A 501 -16.61 31.32 -24.15
CA LEU A 501 -17.50 32.36 -23.65
C LEU A 501 -16.67 33.54 -23.14
N ASN A 502 -17.13 34.76 -23.42
CA ASN A 502 -16.50 36.00 -22.94
C ASN A 502 -16.93 36.40 -21.52
N GLU A 503 -17.66 35.52 -20.83
CA GLU A 503 -18.12 35.66 -19.45
C GLU A 503 -17.32 34.75 -18.50
N SER A 504 -17.28 35.13 -17.23
CA SER A 504 -16.71 34.33 -16.14
C SER A 504 -17.79 34.03 -15.11
N GLU A 505 -17.76 32.83 -14.53
CA GLU A 505 -18.79 32.34 -13.60
C GLU A 505 -18.17 31.57 -12.43
N ASP A 506 -18.86 31.50 -11.29
CA ASP A 506 -18.50 30.62 -10.18
C ASP A 506 -18.63 29.15 -10.60
N VAL A 507 -17.61 28.35 -10.35
CA VAL A 507 -17.57 26.93 -10.71
C VAL A 507 -17.47 26.00 -9.50
N TYR A 508 -17.98 24.79 -9.70
CA TYR A 508 -18.37 23.83 -8.68
C TYR A 508 -17.81 22.44 -9.02
N ASP A 509 -17.66 21.62 -7.99
CA ASP A 509 -17.38 20.19 -8.07
C ASP A 509 -17.82 19.48 -6.78
N PHE A 510 -17.79 18.15 -6.78
CA PHE A 510 -17.89 17.30 -5.59
C PHE A 510 -16.72 16.31 -5.55
N THR A 511 -16.81 15.26 -4.74
CA THR A 511 -15.83 14.19 -4.64
C THR A 511 -16.51 12.84 -4.81
N ILE A 512 -15.87 11.92 -5.56
CA ILE A 512 -16.25 10.51 -5.66
C ILE A 512 -15.07 9.60 -5.32
N ASP A 513 -15.21 8.87 -4.22
CA ASP A 513 -14.22 7.90 -3.76
C ASP A 513 -13.94 6.80 -4.79
N LYS A 514 -12.70 6.26 -4.75
CA LYS A 514 -12.21 5.07 -5.47
C LYS A 514 -12.12 5.18 -6.99
N THR A 515 -12.89 6.08 -7.62
CA THR A 515 -13.12 6.05 -9.08
C THR A 515 -12.89 7.37 -9.78
N HIS A 516 -12.94 8.51 -9.08
CA HIS A 516 -12.42 9.79 -9.59
C HIS A 516 -13.04 10.21 -10.95
N ASN A 517 -14.31 9.84 -11.16
CA ASN A 517 -15.14 10.26 -12.30
C ASN A 517 -16.65 10.12 -12.00
N PHE A 518 -17.50 10.89 -12.68
CA PHE A 518 -18.96 10.86 -12.53
C PHE A 518 -19.71 11.11 -13.84
N ALA A 519 -21.03 10.94 -13.81
CA ALA A 519 -21.92 11.10 -14.93
C ALA A 519 -22.75 12.41 -14.88
N LEU A 520 -22.68 13.20 -15.96
CA LEU A 520 -23.55 14.36 -16.16
C LEU A 520 -24.92 13.97 -16.70
N ALA A 521 -25.92 14.82 -16.46
CA ALA A 521 -27.26 14.65 -17.02
C ALA A 521 -27.28 14.67 -18.55
N ALA A 522 -26.34 15.42 -19.16
CA ALA A 522 -26.06 15.50 -20.59
C ALA A 522 -25.61 14.18 -21.25
N GLY A 523 -25.40 13.11 -20.47
CA GLY A 523 -25.16 11.75 -21.00
C GLY A 523 -23.70 11.37 -21.18
N VAL A 524 -22.75 12.04 -20.53
CA VAL A 524 -21.30 11.78 -20.63
C VAL A 524 -20.62 11.63 -19.27
N PHE A 525 -19.47 10.95 -19.26
CA PHE A 525 -18.61 10.79 -18.07
C PHE A 525 -17.43 11.77 -18.05
N VAL A 526 -17.12 12.25 -16.85
CA VAL A 526 -16.23 13.39 -16.58
C VAL A 526 -15.39 13.16 -15.31
N HIS A 527 -14.19 13.74 -15.23
CA HIS A 527 -13.23 13.50 -14.15
C HIS A 527 -13.62 14.16 -12.80
N ASN A 528 -13.05 13.65 -11.70
CA ASN A 528 -13.21 14.11 -10.31
C ASN A 528 -11.91 13.88 -9.52
N SER A 529 -11.51 14.80 -8.64
CA SER A 529 -10.10 14.89 -8.19
C SER A 529 -9.83 14.56 -6.71
N ILE A 530 -8.69 13.91 -6.37
CA ILE A 530 -7.81 14.29 -5.20
C ILE A 530 -6.51 13.48 -4.97
N ASP A 531 -6.29 12.27 -5.50
CA ASP A 531 -5.25 11.35 -4.98
C ASP A 531 -4.00 11.17 -5.86
N GLY A 532 -2.93 11.91 -5.55
CA GLY A 532 -1.60 11.72 -6.17
C GLY A 532 -1.49 12.18 -7.62
N ASP A 533 -2.54 12.82 -8.14
CA ASP A 533 -2.59 13.43 -9.47
C ASP A 533 -1.46 14.46 -9.63
N SER A 534 -0.90 14.55 -10.85
CA SER A 534 -0.11 15.72 -11.24
C SER A 534 -0.94 16.98 -11.03
N ALA A 535 -0.31 18.11 -10.66
CA ALA A 535 -1.03 19.37 -10.59
C ALA A 535 -1.71 19.67 -11.94
N ALA A 536 -2.94 20.19 -11.92
CA ALA A 536 -3.64 20.54 -13.16
C ALA A 536 -2.78 21.47 -14.00
N SER A 537 -2.94 21.42 -15.33
CA SER A 537 -2.17 22.23 -16.27
C SER A 537 -1.96 23.67 -15.75
N MET A 538 -0.73 24.17 -15.90
CA MET A 538 -0.27 25.48 -15.46
C MET A 538 -1.22 26.65 -15.77
N ARG A 539 -2.10 26.51 -16.76
CA ARG A 539 -3.11 27.52 -17.14
C ARG A 539 -4.34 27.59 -16.20
N TYR A 540 -4.42 26.77 -15.14
CA TYR A 540 -5.45 26.86 -14.08
C TYR A 540 -4.90 27.14 -12.71
N THR A 541 -3.82 26.46 -12.32
CA THR A 541 -3.13 26.77 -11.08
C THR A 541 -2.59 28.19 -11.12
N GLU A 542 -2.54 28.83 -9.97
CA GLU A 542 -1.97 30.15 -9.79
C GLU A 542 -0.94 30.12 -8.67
N ALA A 543 0.06 31.00 -8.74
CA ALA A 543 1.11 31.10 -7.76
C ALA A 543 1.48 32.55 -7.46
N LYS A 544 2.10 32.74 -6.31
CA LYS A 544 2.87 33.93 -5.89
C LYS A 544 3.98 33.50 -4.93
N LEU A 545 4.94 34.37 -4.64
CA LEU A 545 6.00 34.06 -3.68
C LEU A 545 5.38 33.84 -2.29
N SER A 546 5.99 32.94 -1.50
CA SER A 546 5.74 32.94 -0.06
C SER A 546 6.49 34.09 0.60
N LYS A 547 6.14 34.44 1.84
CA LYS A 547 6.88 35.46 2.60
C LYS A 547 8.37 35.14 2.71
N LEU A 548 8.73 33.84 2.72
CA LEU A 548 10.11 33.37 2.74
C LEU A 548 10.75 33.39 1.34
N GLY A 549 9.97 33.06 0.29
CA GLY A 549 10.41 33.15 -1.10
C GLY A 549 10.69 34.58 -1.57
N GLU A 550 9.96 35.56 -1.03
CA GLU A 550 10.21 36.99 -1.22
C GLU A 550 11.51 37.44 -0.51
N GLU A 551 11.74 36.96 0.72
CA GLU A 551 12.95 37.26 1.50
C GLU A 551 14.25 36.75 0.82
N LEU A 552 14.18 35.65 0.06
CA LEU A 552 15.29 35.14 -0.76
C LEU A 552 15.75 36.13 -1.85
N MET A 553 14.86 37.04 -2.27
CA MET A 553 15.11 38.07 -3.29
C MET A 553 15.48 39.43 -2.69
N ALA A 554 15.50 39.57 -1.36
CA ALA A 554 15.79 40.83 -0.69
C ALA A 554 17.17 41.38 -1.09
N ASP A 555 17.24 42.71 -1.28
CA ASP A 555 18.44 43.47 -1.66
C ASP A 555 19.07 43.08 -3.03
N ILE A 556 18.40 42.32 -3.90
CA ILE A 556 18.97 41.90 -5.20
C ILE A 556 19.31 43.09 -6.13
N ASP A 557 18.53 44.16 -6.09
CA ASP A 557 18.74 45.38 -6.89
C ASP A 557 19.90 46.27 -6.37
N MET A 558 20.55 45.90 -5.25
CA MET A 558 21.64 46.66 -4.62
C MET A 558 23.04 46.13 -4.98
N ASP A 559 23.21 45.59 -6.19
CA ASP A 559 24.44 44.93 -6.67
C ASP A 559 24.99 43.89 -5.66
N THR A 560 24.11 43.11 -5.04
CA THR A 560 24.49 42.14 -3.99
C THR A 560 25.01 40.82 -4.53
N VAL A 561 24.69 40.49 -5.79
CA VAL A 561 25.06 39.25 -6.48
C VAL A 561 25.49 39.53 -7.91
N ASN A 562 26.26 38.61 -8.51
CA ASN A 562 26.65 38.74 -9.91
C ASN A 562 25.51 38.34 -10.85
N PHE A 563 25.42 39.03 -11.97
CA PHE A 563 24.51 38.70 -13.07
C PHE A 563 25.29 38.17 -14.26
N MET A 564 24.80 37.09 -14.85
CA MET A 564 25.28 36.56 -16.15
C MET A 564 24.23 36.81 -17.22
N ASP A 565 24.62 36.70 -18.48
CA ASP A 565 23.67 36.79 -19.59
C ASP A 565 22.84 35.49 -19.66
N ASN A 566 21.59 35.61 -20.11
CA ASN A 566 20.69 34.48 -20.32
C ASN A 566 21.11 33.66 -21.55
N TYR A 567 20.34 32.60 -21.86
CA TYR A 567 20.69 31.64 -22.92
C TYR A 567 20.78 32.22 -24.35
N ASP A 568 20.21 33.39 -24.62
CA ASP A 568 20.24 34.08 -25.93
C ASP A 568 20.94 35.44 -25.91
N GLY A 569 21.49 35.87 -24.76
CA GLY A 569 22.18 37.15 -24.59
C GLY A 569 21.28 38.39 -24.56
N THR A 570 19.94 38.25 -24.57
CA THR A 570 19.00 39.40 -24.58
C THR A 570 18.60 39.89 -23.18
N LYS A 571 18.84 39.08 -22.14
CA LYS A 571 18.52 39.37 -20.73
C LYS A 571 19.68 38.98 -19.83
N ARG A 572 19.62 39.43 -18.58
CA ARG A 572 20.56 39.02 -17.53
C ARG A 572 19.83 38.31 -16.41
N GLU A 573 20.47 37.31 -15.82
CA GLU A 573 19.96 36.52 -14.71
C GLU A 573 21.00 36.42 -13.58
N PRO A 574 20.57 36.35 -12.31
CA PRO A 574 21.49 36.26 -11.17
C PRO A 574 22.15 34.88 -11.13
N THR A 575 23.47 34.84 -10.88
CA THR A 575 24.20 33.57 -10.77
C THR A 575 23.82 32.81 -9.50
N VAL A 576 23.59 33.53 -8.40
CA VAL A 576 23.09 33.06 -7.10
C VAL A 576 22.14 34.11 -6.50
N LEU A 577 21.27 33.72 -5.56
CA LEU A 577 20.42 34.67 -4.83
C LEU A 577 21.10 35.24 -3.56
N PRO A 578 20.72 36.44 -3.08
CA PRO A 578 21.23 37.03 -1.83
C PRO A 578 20.95 36.19 -0.57
N SER A 579 19.93 35.31 -0.62
CA SER A 579 19.60 34.24 0.33
C SER A 579 20.00 34.51 1.78
N PRO A 580 19.15 35.17 2.59
CA PRO A 580 19.48 35.52 3.97
C PRO A 580 19.44 34.34 4.96
N LEU A 581 19.04 33.14 4.51
CA LEU A 581 18.98 31.91 5.32
C LEU A 581 19.70 30.74 4.61
N PRO A 582 20.20 29.73 5.36
CA PRO A 582 20.93 28.57 4.82
C PRO A 582 19.99 27.57 4.11
N GLN A 583 19.43 28.00 2.99
CA GLN A 583 18.35 27.34 2.26
C GLN A 583 18.65 25.89 1.85
N LEU A 584 19.92 25.55 1.59
CA LEU A 584 20.37 24.19 1.21
C LEU A 584 19.99 23.13 2.26
N LEU A 585 20.20 23.47 3.54
CA LEU A 585 19.88 22.59 4.67
C LEU A 585 18.43 22.80 5.12
N LEU A 586 17.92 24.03 5.05
CA LEU A 586 16.58 24.40 5.49
C LEU A 586 15.49 23.57 4.80
N ASN A 587 15.59 23.44 3.47
CA ASN A 587 14.62 22.74 2.64
C ASN A 587 15.14 21.43 2.02
N GLY A 588 16.46 21.22 2.04
CA GLY A 588 17.08 20.07 1.39
C GLY A 588 17.11 20.18 -0.14
N SER A 589 17.64 19.14 -0.79
CA SER A 589 17.72 19.05 -2.24
C SER A 589 17.86 17.60 -2.69
N LEU A 590 17.09 17.19 -3.70
CA LEU A 590 17.20 15.90 -4.36
C LEU A 590 17.56 16.13 -5.83
N GLY A 591 18.64 15.55 -6.32
CA GLY A 591 19.07 15.69 -7.72
C GLY A 591 19.90 14.52 -8.20
N ILE A 592 19.67 14.11 -9.45
CA ILE A 592 20.48 13.13 -10.16
C ILE A 592 21.14 13.88 -11.32
N ALA A 593 22.45 13.72 -11.44
CA ALA A 593 23.29 14.30 -12.48
C ALA A 593 24.01 13.18 -13.25
N VAL A 594 24.86 13.53 -14.21
CA VAL A 594 25.67 12.53 -14.93
C VAL A 594 26.76 12.00 -14.00
N GLY A 595 26.66 10.72 -13.61
CA GLY A 595 27.63 10.04 -12.73
C GLY A 595 27.59 10.47 -11.26
N MET A 596 26.67 11.36 -10.87
CA MET A 596 26.57 11.91 -9.51
C MET A 596 25.11 12.05 -9.06
N ALA A 597 24.88 12.12 -7.75
CA ALA A 597 23.58 12.44 -7.17
C ALA A 597 23.77 13.27 -5.89
N THR A 598 22.76 14.05 -5.53
CA THR A 598 22.65 14.78 -4.26
C THR A 598 21.33 14.42 -3.60
N ASN A 599 21.35 14.20 -2.29
CA ASN A 599 20.17 13.88 -1.50
C ASN A 599 20.34 14.42 -0.08
N ILE A 600 19.86 15.65 0.11
CA ILE A 600 20.01 16.45 1.33
C ILE A 600 18.62 16.59 1.97
N PRO A 601 18.46 16.21 3.24
CA PRO A 601 17.18 16.33 3.94
C PRO A 601 16.97 17.77 4.47
N PRO A 602 15.71 18.18 4.68
CA PRO A 602 15.37 19.44 5.35
C PRO A 602 15.71 19.44 6.85
N HIS A 603 15.80 20.63 7.45
CA HIS A 603 16.11 20.87 8.87
C HIS A 603 15.23 21.99 9.44
N ASN A 604 15.19 22.12 10.76
CA ASN A 604 14.47 23.20 11.42
C ASN A 604 15.25 24.54 11.35
N LEU A 605 14.54 25.64 11.07
CA LEU A 605 15.08 26.99 10.93
C LEU A 605 15.74 27.49 12.23
N THR A 606 15.09 27.24 13.37
CA THR A 606 15.57 27.75 14.67
C THR A 606 16.88 27.06 15.08
N GLU A 607 16.96 25.73 14.94
CA GLU A 607 18.17 24.93 15.13
C GLU A 607 19.30 25.37 14.20
N LEU A 608 19.00 25.59 12.91
CA LEU A 608 20.00 26.06 11.93
C LEU A 608 20.50 27.48 12.25
N VAL A 609 19.62 28.42 12.56
CA VAL A 609 20.03 29.80 12.91
C VAL A 609 20.91 29.80 14.15
N ASP A 610 20.56 29.04 15.20
CA ASP A 610 21.36 28.97 16.42
C ASP A 610 22.75 28.38 16.14
N SER A 611 22.84 27.34 15.30
CA SER A 611 24.13 26.78 14.87
C SER A 611 24.98 27.77 14.05
N VAL A 612 24.37 28.62 13.21
CA VAL A 612 25.07 29.67 12.44
C VAL A 612 25.54 30.80 13.35
N VAL A 613 24.69 31.25 14.28
CA VAL A 613 25.05 32.28 15.27
C VAL A 613 26.21 31.81 16.16
N TYR A 614 26.20 30.54 16.58
CA TYR A 614 27.30 29.93 17.30
C TYR A 614 28.60 29.85 16.46
N LEU A 615 28.50 29.41 15.20
CA LEU A 615 29.63 29.29 14.28
C LEU A 615 30.27 30.64 13.91
N LEU A 616 29.51 31.75 13.95
CA LEU A 616 30.04 33.10 13.83
C LEU A 616 30.95 33.52 15.01
N ASP A 617 30.70 32.98 16.20
CA ASP A 617 31.58 33.18 17.38
C ASP A 617 32.72 32.15 17.43
N HIS A 618 32.45 30.93 16.98
CA HIS A 618 33.36 29.79 17.06
C HIS A 618 33.67 29.24 15.66
N PRO A 619 34.43 29.96 14.81
CA PRO A 619 34.65 29.60 13.40
C PRO A 619 35.40 28.28 13.19
N LYS A 620 35.98 27.71 14.26
CA LYS A 620 36.63 26.39 14.26
C LYS A 620 35.68 25.23 14.62
N ALA A 621 34.41 25.51 14.96
CA ALA A 621 33.46 24.47 15.32
C ALA A 621 33.27 23.43 14.19
N GLU A 622 33.20 22.17 14.58
CA GLU A 622 33.00 21.01 13.72
C GLU A 622 31.56 20.49 13.84
N THR A 623 31.21 19.49 13.03
CA THR A 623 29.87 18.88 13.03
C THR A 623 29.36 18.48 14.42
N PRO A 624 30.14 17.85 15.33
CA PRO A 624 29.65 17.47 16.66
C PRO A 624 29.18 18.66 17.49
N ASP A 625 29.89 19.80 17.45
CA ASP A 625 29.56 21.01 18.20
C ASP A 625 28.25 21.64 17.70
N LEU A 626 28.04 21.64 16.38
CA LEU A 626 26.82 22.13 15.75
C LEU A 626 25.60 21.26 16.11
N PHE A 627 25.81 19.97 16.40
CA PHE A 627 24.77 19.03 16.83
C PHE A 627 24.41 19.13 18.33
N GLU A 628 25.00 20.07 19.08
CA GLU A 628 24.43 20.53 20.36
C GLU A 628 23.14 21.35 20.14
N PHE A 629 23.06 22.07 19.00
CA PHE A 629 21.91 22.88 18.59
C PHE A 629 21.01 22.13 17.60
N ILE A 630 21.62 21.43 16.62
CA ILE A 630 20.92 20.65 15.60
C ILE A 630 20.64 19.24 16.13
N GLN A 631 19.37 18.87 16.31
CA GLN A 631 19.01 17.53 16.78
C GLN A 631 19.13 16.48 15.66
N GLY A 632 19.05 16.93 14.41
CA GLY A 632 19.06 16.12 13.19
C GLY A 632 18.07 16.65 12.15
N PRO A 633 17.94 16.01 10.98
CA PRO A 633 17.01 16.45 9.94
C PRO A 633 15.56 16.47 10.43
N ASP A 634 14.78 17.43 9.94
CA ASP A 634 13.39 17.65 10.32
C ASP A 634 12.51 17.66 9.07
N PHE A 635 11.79 16.56 8.85
CA PHE A 635 10.99 16.32 7.66
C PHE A 635 9.62 17.01 7.73
N PRO A 636 9.08 17.49 6.59
CA PRO A 636 7.75 18.09 6.52
C PRO A 636 6.63 17.17 7.03
N THR A 637 6.78 15.85 6.80
CA THR A 637 5.82 14.80 7.20
C THR A 637 5.99 14.30 8.64
N GLY A 638 6.96 14.83 9.40
CA GLY A 638 7.27 14.37 10.75
C GLY A 638 7.90 12.98 10.77
N GLY A 639 7.41 12.10 11.65
CA GLY A 639 7.93 10.75 11.87
C GLY A 639 9.05 10.70 12.92
N ILE A 640 9.72 9.55 12.99
CA ILE A 640 10.74 9.23 13.98
C ILE A 640 12.05 8.86 13.26
N ILE A 641 13.17 9.45 13.70
CA ILE A 641 14.52 9.06 13.29
C ILE A 641 15.31 8.45 14.45
N TYR A 642 16.23 7.53 14.11
CA TYR A 642 17.00 6.74 15.07
C TYR A 642 18.52 6.92 14.89
N ASP A 643 19.26 6.55 15.93
CA ASP A 643 20.72 6.65 16.06
C ASP A 643 21.31 8.05 15.77
N GLN A 644 21.28 8.91 16.78
CA GLN A 644 21.89 10.24 16.71
C GLN A 644 23.42 10.16 16.43
N LYS A 645 24.12 9.09 16.81
CA LYS A 645 25.57 8.96 16.57
C LYS A 645 25.87 8.64 15.10
N GLU A 646 25.09 7.75 14.49
CA GLU A 646 25.19 7.46 13.05
C GLU A 646 24.82 8.71 12.22
N ILE A 647 23.79 9.46 12.64
CA ILE A 647 23.43 10.74 12.04
C ILE A 647 24.62 11.72 12.10
N ILE A 648 25.20 11.99 13.27
CA ILE A 648 26.37 12.90 13.40
C ILE A 648 27.52 12.44 12.48
N SER A 649 27.84 11.14 12.48
CA SER A 649 28.86 10.56 11.59
C SER A 649 28.58 10.81 10.11
N ALA A 650 27.32 10.65 9.68
CA ALA A 650 26.90 10.88 8.31
C ALA A 650 27.05 12.35 7.88
N TYR A 651 26.73 13.30 8.76
CA TYR A 651 26.90 14.74 8.49
C TYR A 651 28.35 15.22 8.60
N SER A 652 29.21 14.52 9.34
CA SER A 652 30.67 14.77 9.32
C SER A 652 31.32 14.31 8.02
N GLN A 653 30.85 13.19 7.45
CA GLN A 653 31.37 12.65 6.18
C GLN A 653 30.64 13.18 4.93
N GLY A 654 29.56 13.94 5.11
CA GLY A 654 28.64 14.37 4.04
C GLY A 654 27.81 13.22 3.43
N LYS A 655 27.99 11.97 3.86
CA LYS A 655 27.30 10.78 3.34
C LYS A 655 26.99 9.78 4.45
N GLY A 656 25.82 9.14 4.39
CA GLY A 656 25.47 8.05 5.30
C GLY A 656 23.98 7.67 5.30
N SER A 657 23.60 6.75 6.18
CA SER A 657 22.22 6.30 6.38
C SER A 657 21.52 7.03 7.53
N ILE A 658 20.24 7.32 7.35
CA ILE A 658 19.35 7.85 8.40
C ILE A 658 18.07 7.02 8.36
N ILE A 659 17.79 6.24 9.41
CA ILE A 659 16.60 5.39 9.47
C ILE A 659 15.40 6.26 9.86
N MET A 660 14.42 6.36 8.96
CA MET A 660 13.12 6.99 9.20
C MET A 660 12.04 5.94 9.46
N ARG A 661 11.11 6.26 10.35
CA ARG A 661 9.93 5.43 10.66
C ARG A 661 8.70 6.29 10.82
N GLY A 662 7.59 5.86 10.24
CA GLY A 662 6.28 6.46 10.46
C GLY A 662 5.80 6.26 11.90
N LYS A 663 4.98 7.18 12.39
CA LYS A 663 4.41 7.11 13.74
C LYS A 663 3.14 6.28 13.70
N ALA A 664 3.11 5.23 14.51
CA ALA A 664 1.95 4.38 14.66
C ALA A 664 1.72 4.03 16.13
N ASP A 665 0.48 4.18 16.56
CA ASP A 665 0.00 3.91 17.92
C ASP A 665 -0.99 2.73 17.88
N ILE A 666 -1.14 2.03 19.01
CA ILE A 666 -2.09 0.92 19.16
C ILE A 666 -3.23 1.40 20.08
N GLU A 667 -4.46 1.40 19.57
CA GLU A 667 -5.66 1.76 20.33
C GLU A 667 -6.57 0.53 20.54
N THR A 668 -7.14 0.41 21.73
CA THR A 668 -8.16 -0.60 22.06
C THR A 668 -9.55 0.04 22.02
N LYS A 669 -10.43 -0.48 21.16
CA LYS A 669 -11.83 -0.03 21.06
C LYS A 669 -12.68 -0.48 22.26
N LYS A 670 -13.83 0.17 22.41
CA LYS A 670 -14.88 -0.16 23.39
C LYS A 670 -15.46 -1.59 23.28
N ASP A 671 -15.19 -2.31 22.19
CA ASP A 671 -15.62 -3.70 21.94
C ASP A 671 -14.48 -4.73 22.13
N GLU A 672 -13.42 -4.32 22.83
CA GLU A 672 -12.17 -5.08 23.06
C GLU A 672 -11.44 -5.48 21.76
N SER A 673 -11.71 -4.80 20.63
CA SER A 673 -10.93 -4.98 19.41
C SER A 673 -9.77 -3.99 19.34
N GLU A 674 -8.59 -4.48 19.00
CA GLU A 674 -7.38 -3.66 18.87
C GLU A 674 -7.21 -3.14 17.44
N GLN A 675 -6.63 -1.95 17.31
CA GLN A 675 -6.31 -1.30 16.05
C GLN A 675 -4.90 -0.74 16.07
N ILE A 676 -4.26 -0.69 14.90
CA ILE A 676 -3.03 0.08 14.66
C ILE A 676 -3.42 1.34 13.89
N ILE A 677 -2.99 2.50 14.36
CA ILE A 677 -3.31 3.80 13.75
C ILE A 677 -2.00 4.50 13.40
N ILE A 678 -1.79 4.71 12.11
CA ILE A 678 -0.63 5.43 11.56
C ILE A 678 -1.03 6.89 11.36
N THR A 679 -0.31 7.79 12.01
CA THR A 679 -0.56 9.25 11.98
C THR A 679 0.47 10.03 11.16
N GLU A 680 1.69 9.50 11.01
CA GLU A 680 2.78 10.14 10.26
C GLU A 680 3.51 9.07 9.44
N ILE A 681 3.93 9.40 8.21
CA ILE A 681 4.68 8.49 7.32
C ILE A 681 6.08 9.04 7.00
N PRO A 682 7.06 8.18 6.65
CA PRO A 682 8.39 8.64 6.30
C PRO A 682 8.40 9.59 5.09
N TYR A 683 9.42 10.45 5.03
CA TYR A 683 9.58 11.41 3.95
C TYR A 683 9.75 10.71 2.59
N GLN A 684 9.18 11.33 1.54
CA GLN A 684 9.12 10.77 0.18
C GLN A 684 8.48 9.37 0.11
N VAL A 685 7.38 9.16 0.83
CA VAL A 685 6.50 7.98 0.72
C VAL A 685 5.10 8.44 0.34
N LEU A 686 4.50 7.82 -0.67
CA LEU A 686 3.12 8.10 -1.07
C LEU A 686 2.14 7.29 -0.20
N LYS A 687 1.17 7.97 0.42
CA LYS A 687 0.12 7.37 1.25
C LYS A 687 -0.61 6.22 0.54
N SER A 688 -1.02 6.45 -0.72
CA SER A 688 -1.72 5.45 -1.55
C SER A 688 -0.87 4.20 -1.82
N GLY A 689 0.39 4.41 -2.22
CA GLY A 689 1.35 3.30 -2.42
C GLY A 689 1.62 2.51 -1.15
N LEU A 690 1.71 3.18 0.01
CA LEU A 690 1.88 2.50 1.30
C LEU A 690 0.66 1.65 1.70
N VAL A 691 -0.56 2.15 1.46
CA VAL A 691 -1.80 1.38 1.67
C VAL A 691 -1.89 0.19 0.70
N GLU A 692 -1.41 0.35 -0.55
CA GLU A 692 -1.30 -0.74 -1.51
C GLU A 692 -0.29 -1.81 -1.08
N GLU A 693 0.89 -1.42 -0.57
CA GLU A 693 1.87 -2.33 0.04
C GLU A 693 1.23 -3.15 1.19
N PHE A 694 0.47 -2.49 2.08
CA PHE A 694 -0.24 -3.19 3.16
C PHE A 694 -1.24 -4.21 2.62
N ALA A 695 -2.04 -3.84 1.61
CA ALA A 695 -3.02 -4.73 0.99
C ALA A 695 -2.35 -5.93 0.30
N ASN A 696 -1.24 -5.70 -0.41
CA ASN A 696 -0.47 -6.74 -1.08
C ASN A 696 0.15 -7.73 -0.08
N LEU A 697 0.73 -7.25 1.04
CA LEU A 697 1.27 -8.13 2.09
C LEU A 697 0.20 -9.02 2.74
N VAL A 698 -1.05 -8.55 2.85
CA VAL A 698 -2.18 -9.35 3.33
C VAL A 698 -2.64 -10.36 2.27
N ALA A 699 -2.69 -9.95 1.00
CA ALA A 699 -3.07 -10.83 -0.12
C ALA A 699 -2.06 -11.98 -0.33
N GLU A 700 -0.76 -11.69 -0.21
CA GLU A 700 0.33 -12.66 -0.29
C GLU A 700 0.50 -13.52 0.99
N LYS A 701 -0.27 -13.23 2.05
CA LYS A 701 -0.17 -13.84 3.39
C LYS A 701 1.20 -13.67 4.08
N LYS A 702 1.99 -12.68 3.68
CA LYS A 702 3.21 -12.27 4.41
C LYS A 702 2.84 -11.64 5.77
N VAL A 703 1.71 -10.96 5.85
CA VAL A 703 1.14 -10.43 7.10
C VAL A 703 -0.23 -11.05 7.35
N GLU A 704 -0.31 -11.86 8.40
CA GLU A 704 -1.58 -12.42 8.90
C GLU A 704 -2.09 -11.61 10.11
N GLY A 705 -3.35 -11.79 10.47
CA GLY A 705 -3.97 -11.08 11.59
C GLY A 705 -4.62 -9.73 11.27
N ILE A 706 -4.39 -9.14 10.09
CA ILE A 706 -5.13 -7.95 9.64
C ILE A 706 -6.56 -8.35 9.24
N LYS A 707 -7.56 -7.60 9.71
CA LYS A 707 -8.99 -7.74 9.41
C LYS A 707 -9.40 -6.83 8.25
N ASP A 708 -8.97 -5.58 8.29
CA ASP A 708 -9.37 -4.51 7.36
C ASP A 708 -8.33 -3.37 7.40
N ILE A 709 -8.22 -2.61 6.31
CA ILE A 709 -7.33 -1.44 6.19
C ILE A 709 -8.15 -0.28 5.68
N LYS A 710 -8.15 0.85 6.40
CA LYS A 710 -8.95 2.03 6.14
C LYS A 710 -8.06 3.26 6.10
N ASP A 711 -8.23 4.07 5.06
CA ASP A 711 -7.74 5.44 5.09
C ASP A 711 -8.87 6.33 5.63
N LEU A 712 -8.63 6.99 6.75
CA LEU A 712 -9.50 7.98 7.38
C LEU A 712 -8.81 9.35 7.47
N SER A 713 -7.80 9.59 6.61
CA SER A 713 -7.12 10.88 6.52
C SER A 713 -8.07 11.95 5.99
N ASP A 714 -8.01 13.14 6.58
CA ASP A 714 -8.85 14.28 6.23
C ASP A 714 -8.00 15.57 6.13
N ARG A 715 -8.61 16.74 6.38
CA ARG A 715 -7.91 18.04 6.39
C ARG A 715 -7.23 18.36 7.73
N GLU A 716 -7.57 17.64 8.79
CA GLU A 716 -7.02 17.83 10.14
C GLU A 716 -5.78 16.94 10.36
N GLY A 717 -5.69 15.79 9.68
CA GLY A 717 -4.46 15.02 9.63
C GLY A 717 -4.52 13.71 8.83
N MET A 718 -3.36 13.05 8.73
CA MET A 718 -3.26 11.70 8.19
C MET A 718 -3.71 10.68 9.25
N ARG A 719 -4.56 9.73 8.87
CA ARG A 719 -5.04 8.67 9.77
C ARG A 719 -5.31 7.37 9.01
N ILE A 720 -4.31 6.52 8.87
CA ILE A 720 -4.48 5.17 8.32
C ILE A 720 -4.76 4.21 9.46
N VAL A 721 -5.86 3.46 9.40
CA VAL A 721 -6.34 2.58 10.47
C VAL A 721 -6.38 1.13 10.00
N ILE A 722 -5.71 0.26 10.74
CA ILE A 722 -5.64 -1.18 10.47
C ILE A 722 -6.36 -1.91 11.60
N ASP A 723 -7.50 -2.53 11.28
CA ASP A 723 -8.26 -3.36 12.23
C ASP A 723 -7.55 -4.71 12.43
N VAL A 724 -7.32 -5.13 13.68
CA VAL A 724 -6.69 -6.43 14.00
C VAL A 724 -7.76 -7.51 14.25
N LYS A 725 -7.46 -8.77 13.88
CA LYS A 725 -8.29 -9.95 14.17
C LYS A 725 -8.05 -10.41 15.62
N ARG A 726 -9.13 -10.76 16.33
CA ARG A 726 -9.05 -11.34 17.68
C ARG A 726 -8.10 -12.55 17.70
N GLY A 727 -7.22 -12.59 18.70
CA GLY A 727 -6.17 -13.62 18.85
C GLY A 727 -4.81 -13.27 18.23
N PHE A 728 -4.68 -12.18 17.47
CA PHE A 728 -3.39 -11.70 16.95
C PHE A 728 -2.89 -10.50 17.75
N GLN A 729 -1.59 -10.47 18.07
CA GLN A 729 -0.96 -9.35 18.78
C GLN A 729 -0.66 -8.18 17.82
N PRO A 730 -1.21 -6.96 18.04
CA PRO A 730 -1.01 -5.82 17.15
C PRO A 730 0.46 -5.43 16.98
N GLN A 731 1.25 -5.48 18.06
CA GLN A 731 2.68 -5.14 18.02
C GLN A 731 3.47 -6.02 17.03
N ARG A 732 3.12 -7.31 16.88
CA ARG A 732 3.76 -8.20 15.89
C ARG A 732 3.38 -7.85 14.45
N ILE A 733 2.13 -7.47 14.23
CA ILE A 733 1.67 -6.98 12.92
C ILE A 733 2.40 -5.69 12.58
N LEU A 734 2.45 -4.73 13.50
CA LEU A 734 3.17 -3.47 13.33
C LEU A 734 4.66 -3.68 13.04
N ASN A 735 5.32 -4.59 13.76
CA ASN A 735 6.71 -4.96 13.48
C ASN A 735 6.90 -5.58 12.07
N ARG A 736 5.95 -6.40 11.58
CA ARG A 736 5.97 -6.88 10.19
C ARG A 736 5.78 -5.75 9.19
N LEU A 737 4.88 -4.80 9.44
CA LEU A 737 4.68 -3.64 8.58
C LEU A 737 5.97 -2.80 8.50
N TYR A 738 6.61 -2.48 9.63
CA TYR A 738 7.92 -1.81 9.62
C TYR A 738 9.01 -2.59 8.87
N LYS A 739 8.98 -3.93 8.86
CA LYS A 739 10.01 -4.74 8.18
C LYS A 739 9.79 -4.88 6.66
N PHE A 740 8.55 -4.88 6.20
CA PHE A 740 8.18 -5.24 4.82
C PHE A 740 7.57 -4.11 3.99
N THR A 741 7.49 -2.88 4.51
CA THR A 741 6.81 -1.75 3.86
C THR A 741 7.62 -0.47 4.03
N ASN A 742 7.35 0.53 3.19
CA ASN A 742 7.89 1.88 3.30
C ASN A 742 7.43 2.67 4.54
N LEU A 743 6.67 2.07 5.48
CA LEU A 743 6.41 2.65 6.81
C LEU A 743 7.69 2.78 7.65
N GLN A 744 8.74 2.01 7.33
CA GLN A 744 10.11 2.28 7.76
C GLN A 744 11.01 2.32 6.52
N LYS A 745 11.80 3.38 6.37
CA LYS A 745 12.59 3.64 5.16
C LYS A 745 13.91 4.31 5.52
N THR A 746 15.00 3.86 4.92
CA THR A 746 16.30 4.53 5.07
C THR A 746 16.40 5.71 4.11
N PHE A 747 16.69 6.89 4.65
CA PHE A 747 17.14 8.04 3.86
C PHE A 747 18.66 7.95 3.69
N HIS A 748 19.14 8.03 2.46
CA HIS A 748 20.58 8.01 2.16
C HIS A 748 21.07 9.45 1.98
N LEU A 749 21.68 10.02 3.03
CA LEU A 749 22.29 11.34 3.02
C LEU A 749 23.43 11.38 2.00
N ASN A 750 23.45 12.42 1.17
CA ASN A 750 24.53 12.74 0.26
C ASN A 750 24.57 14.26 0.01
N LEU A 751 25.34 14.97 0.83
CA LEU A 751 25.61 16.40 0.79
C LEU A 751 26.59 16.76 -0.33
N LEU A 752 26.11 16.61 -1.57
CA LEU A 752 26.82 17.03 -2.77
C LEU A 752 26.26 18.36 -3.28
N ALA A 753 27.10 19.39 -3.36
CA ALA A 753 26.75 20.72 -3.88
C ALA A 753 27.90 21.33 -4.70
N LEU A 754 27.60 22.36 -5.49
CA LEU A 754 28.60 23.11 -6.24
C LEU A 754 29.24 24.18 -5.35
N VAL A 755 30.57 24.12 -5.21
CA VAL A 755 31.41 25.17 -4.65
C VAL A 755 31.85 26.12 -5.77
N ASP A 756 31.75 27.42 -5.48
CA ASP A 756 32.00 28.55 -6.38
C ASP A 756 31.31 28.43 -7.77
N GLY A 757 30.24 27.62 -7.85
CA GLY A 757 29.39 27.43 -9.03
C GLY A 757 29.88 26.40 -10.06
N ILE A 758 31.05 25.77 -9.87
CA ILE A 758 31.67 24.89 -10.88
C ILE A 758 32.10 23.53 -10.31
N GLN A 759 32.55 23.47 -9.06
CA GLN A 759 33.19 22.27 -8.50
C GLN A 759 32.21 21.48 -7.62
N PRO A 760 31.82 20.25 -7.98
CA PRO A 760 30.93 19.42 -7.17
C PRO A 760 31.71 18.76 -6.01
N GLU A 761 31.44 19.19 -4.78
CA GLU A 761 32.11 18.68 -3.57
C GLU A 761 31.13 18.00 -2.60
N ILE A 762 31.61 16.95 -1.92
CA ILE A 762 30.92 16.33 -0.79
C ILE A 762 31.29 17.10 0.46
N LEU A 763 30.32 17.73 1.10
CA LEU A 763 30.54 18.69 2.18
C LEU A 763 30.03 18.15 3.52
N SER A 764 30.73 18.47 4.61
CA SER A 764 30.15 18.32 5.94
C SER A 764 29.10 19.41 6.20
N ILE A 765 28.26 19.25 7.22
CA ILE A 765 27.31 20.31 7.61
C ILE A 765 28.03 21.60 8.03
N SER A 766 29.21 21.47 8.66
CA SER A 766 30.05 22.59 9.06
C SER A 766 30.56 23.37 7.85
N ASP A 767 30.97 22.69 6.79
CA ASP A 767 31.45 23.33 5.56
C ASP A 767 30.33 24.08 4.85
N VAL A 768 29.13 23.48 4.74
CA VAL A 768 27.96 24.15 4.16
C VAL A 768 27.63 25.45 4.90
N LEU A 769 27.62 25.44 6.24
CA LEU A 769 27.35 26.64 7.03
C LEU A 769 28.49 27.68 6.93
N LYS A 770 29.76 27.26 6.82
CA LYS A 770 30.91 28.15 6.57
C LYS A 770 30.80 28.84 5.21
N TYR A 771 30.44 28.10 4.16
CA TYR A 771 30.20 28.67 2.82
C TYR A 771 29.01 29.63 2.80
N PHE A 772 27.92 29.30 3.49
CA PHE A 772 26.77 30.20 3.68
C PHE A 772 27.16 31.50 4.39
N ILE A 773 27.92 31.42 5.50
CA ILE A 773 28.42 32.61 6.22
C ILE A 773 29.29 33.48 5.30
N LYS A 774 30.21 32.88 4.54
CA LYS A 774 31.05 33.59 3.55
C LYS A 774 30.21 34.34 2.53
N HIS A 775 29.18 33.68 1.97
CA HIS A 775 28.23 34.31 1.04
C HIS A 775 27.48 35.48 1.68
N ARG A 776 26.94 35.32 2.90
CA ARG A 776 26.23 36.39 3.60
C ARG A 776 27.13 37.59 3.93
N GLN A 777 28.40 37.34 4.27
CA GLN A 777 29.40 38.39 4.46
C GLN A 777 29.66 39.18 3.18
N GLU A 778 29.77 38.51 2.02
CA GLU A 778 29.91 39.16 0.72
C GLU A 778 28.67 40.00 0.36
N VAL A 779 27.47 39.42 0.47
CA VAL A 779 26.19 40.09 0.18
C VAL A 779 26.02 41.37 1.00
N ILE A 780 26.23 41.32 2.33
CA ILE A 780 26.13 42.50 3.19
C ILE A 780 27.23 43.51 2.86
N THR A 781 28.47 43.07 2.58
CA THR A 781 29.55 43.97 2.16
C THR A 781 29.20 44.73 0.87
N ARG A 782 28.61 44.04 -0.11
CA ARG A 782 28.18 44.64 -1.38
C ARG A 782 27.02 45.60 -1.19
N ARG A 783 25.98 45.21 -0.44
CA ARG A 783 24.86 46.09 -0.05
C ARG A 783 25.34 47.36 0.63
N THR A 784 26.21 47.24 1.64
CA THR A 784 26.77 48.39 2.37
C THR A 784 27.63 49.29 1.47
N LYS A 785 28.36 48.74 0.49
CA LYS A 785 29.07 49.54 -0.53
C LYS A 785 28.10 50.26 -1.47
N PHE A 786 27.06 49.60 -1.95
CA PHE A 786 26.04 50.18 -2.82
C PHE A 786 25.30 51.33 -2.14
N GLU A 787 24.86 51.13 -0.89
CA GLU A 787 24.31 52.19 -0.04
C GLU A 787 25.30 53.34 0.13
N LEU A 788 26.58 53.05 0.40
CA LEU A 788 27.61 54.07 0.60
C LEU A 788 27.83 54.93 -0.64
N GLU A 789 27.94 54.34 -1.84
CA GLU A 789 28.11 55.10 -3.08
C GLU A 789 26.85 55.90 -3.42
N LYS A 790 25.65 55.36 -3.19
CA LYS A 790 24.39 56.10 -3.35
C LYS A 790 24.29 57.29 -2.38
N CYS A 791 24.67 57.10 -1.12
CA CYS A 791 24.73 58.17 -0.13
C CYS A 791 25.78 59.23 -0.49
N LYS A 792 26.98 58.84 -0.92
CA LYS A 792 28.01 59.78 -1.41
C LYS A 792 27.53 60.60 -2.59
N ALA A 793 26.92 59.96 -3.60
CA ALA A 793 26.39 60.65 -4.77
C ALA A 793 25.29 61.66 -4.40
N ARG A 794 24.41 61.31 -3.44
CA ARG A 794 23.39 62.23 -2.92
C ARG A 794 23.99 63.37 -2.10
N ALA A 795 24.93 63.09 -1.19
CA ALA A 795 25.66 64.10 -0.41
C ALA A 795 26.36 65.11 -1.33
N HIS A 796 27.08 64.62 -2.34
CA HIS A 796 27.77 65.44 -3.34
C HIS A 796 26.82 66.40 -4.08
N ILE A 797 25.61 65.95 -4.42
CA ILE A 797 24.58 66.84 -5.01
C ILE A 797 24.09 67.87 -4.00
N LEU A 798 23.78 67.46 -2.76
CA LEU A 798 23.29 68.36 -1.70
C LEU A 798 24.33 69.41 -1.30
N GLU A 799 25.62 69.05 -1.26
CA GLU A 799 26.73 69.99 -1.06
C GLU A 799 26.77 71.07 -2.16
N GLY A 800 26.59 70.67 -3.43
CA GLY A 800 26.48 71.61 -4.55
C GLY A 800 25.27 72.54 -4.41
N LEU A 801 24.11 72.00 -4.03
CA LEU A 801 22.90 72.79 -3.78
C LEU A 801 23.10 73.75 -2.60
N MET A 802 23.78 73.35 -1.53
CA MET A 802 24.09 74.25 -0.40
C MET A 802 25.07 75.36 -0.79
N ILE A 803 26.10 75.06 -1.58
CA ILE A 803 27.00 76.09 -2.16
C ILE A 803 26.20 77.09 -3.00
N ALA A 804 25.23 76.62 -3.79
CA ALA A 804 24.38 77.50 -4.60
C ALA A 804 23.39 78.33 -3.75
N LEU A 805 22.74 77.73 -2.75
CA LEU A 805 21.82 78.42 -1.82
C LEU A 805 22.55 79.48 -0.98
N HIS A 806 23.82 79.26 -0.62
CA HIS A 806 24.65 80.24 0.08
C HIS A 806 25.11 81.40 -0.81
N ASN A 807 25.09 81.25 -2.13
CA ASN A 807 25.61 82.23 -3.09
C ASN A 807 24.58 82.59 -4.18
N ILE A 808 23.28 82.54 -3.85
CA ILE A 808 22.20 82.44 -4.84
C ILE A 808 22.19 83.60 -5.85
N ASP A 809 22.40 84.85 -5.42
CA ASP A 809 22.46 86.01 -6.31
C ASP A 809 23.61 85.90 -7.32
N ALA A 810 24.77 85.43 -6.87
CA ALA A 810 25.93 85.23 -7.71
C ALA A 810 25.74 84.06 -8.69
N VAL A 811 24.98 83.03 -8.31
CA VAL A 811 24.57 81.91 -9.19
C VAL A 811 23.59 82.42 -10.25
N ILE A 812 22.51 83.09 -9.86
CA ILE A 812 21.51 83.67 -10.78
C ILE A 812 22.16 84.63 -11.77
N GLN A 813 23.06 85.51 -11.34
CA GLN A 813 23.80 86.39 -12.24
C GLN A 813 24.69 85.63 -13.23
N THR A 814 25.27 84.50 -12.83
CA THR A 814 26.14 83.69 -13.72
C THR A 814 25.31 82.97 -14.78
N ILE A 815 24.13 82.47 -14.39
CA ILE A 815 23.15 81.89 -15.32
C ILE A 815 22.64 82.96 -16.30
N LYS A 816 22.16 84.11 -15.80
CA LYS A 816 21.62 85.20 -16.65
C LYS A 816 22.63 85.87 -17.59
N LYS A 817 23.93 85.72 -17.34
CA LYS A 817 25.01 86.23 -18.21
C LYS A 817 25.47 85.22 -19.28
N SER A 818 25.05 83.96 -19.17
CA SER A 818 25.37 82.91 -20.14
C SER A 818 24.29 82.85 -21.22
N LYS A 819 24.65 82.52 -22.46
CA LYS A 819 23.75 82.53 -23.62
C LYS A 819 22.81 81.32 -23.65
N ASP A 820 23.28 80.18 -23.14
CA ASP A 820 22.56 78.90 -23.15
C ASP A 820 22.87 78.04 -21.90
N LYS A 821 22.20 76.87 -21.79
CA LYS A 821 22.33 75.94 -20.65
C LYS A 821 23.76 75.38 -20.51
N GLU A 822 24.46 75.14 -21.62
CA GLU A 822 25.79 74.52 -21.60
C GLU A 822 26.87 75.53 -21.22
N GLU A 823 26.79 76.76 -21.74
CA GLU A 823 27.64 77.87 -21.29
C GLU A 823 27.40 78.18 -19.80
N ALA A 824 26.14 78.18 -19.35
CA ALA A 824 25.79 78.35 -17.94
C ALA A 824 26.40 77.25 -17.06
N LYS A 825 26.30 75.97 -17.48
CA LYS A 825 26.89 74.82 -16.79
C LYS A 825 28.41 74.99 -16.63
N VAL A 826 29.12 75.29 -17.72
CA VAL A 826 30.59 75.48 -17.70
C VAL A 826 31.00 76.67 -16.84
N ASN A 827 30.23 77.77 -16.87
CA ASN A 827 30.53 78.96 -16.06
C ASN A 827 30.27 78.71 -14.56
N LEU A 828 29.23 77.96 -14.19
CA LEU A 828 28.98 77.55 -12.81
C LEU A 828 30.10 76.64 -12.28
N MET A 829 30.51 75.64 -13.06
CA MET A 829 31.64 74.76 -12.73
C MET A 829 32.93 75.57 -12.44
N LYS A 830 33.31 76.45 -13.37
CA LYS A 830 34.54 77.27 -13.24
C LYS A 830 34.49 78.23 -12.05
N LYS A 831 33.36 78.91 -11.83
CA LYS A 831 33.25 80.00 -10.85
C LYS A 831 33.09 79.50 -9.41
N PHE A 832 32.33 78.43 -9.21
CA PHE A 832 32.01 77.90 -7.88
C PHE A 832 32.75 76.59 -7.56
N LYS A 833 33.68 76.16 -8.43
CA LYS A 833 34.44 74.89 -8.33
C LYS A 833 33.54 73.65 -8.24
N LEU A 834 32.39 73.71 -8.90
CA LEU A 834 31.39 72.65 -8.93
C LEU A 834 31.74 71.60 -9.98
N THR A 835 31.34 70.37 -9.72
CA THR A 835 31.32 69.30 -10.73
C THR A 835 30.18 69.51 -11.74
N GLU A 836 30.23 68.75 -12.85
CA GLU A 836 29.17 68.77 -13.86
C GLU A 836 27.81 68.37 -13.27
N LEU A 837 27.76 67.25 -12.53
CA LEU A 837 26.53 66.76 -11.88
C LEU A 837 25.91 67.79 -10.92
N GLN A 838 26.73 68.45 -10.10
CA GLN A 838 26.25 69.53 -9.21
C GLN A 838 25.73 70.72 -10.02
N SER A 839 26.44 71.11 -11.08
CA SER A 839 26.07 72.26 -11.91
C SER A 839 24.76 72.03 -12.68
N VAL A 840 24.54 70.80 -13.17
CA VAL A 840 23.25 70.38 -13.75
C VAL A 840 22.14 70.41 -12.69
N ALA A 841 22.37 69.85 -11.50
CA ALA A 841 21.39 69.87 -10.42
C ALA A 841 21.00 71.30 -9.98
N ILE A 842 21.96 72.25 -10.01
CA ILE A 842 21.72 73.66 -9.71
C ILE A 842 20.90 74.35 -10.82
N LEU A 843 21.18 74.05 -12.09
CA LEU A 843 20.38 74.54 -13.22
C LEU A 843 18.95 74.00 -13.23
N GLU A 844 18.69 72.89 -12.54
CA GLU A 844 17.38 72.25 -12.40
C GLU A 844 16.66 72.60 -11.07
N MET A 845 17.24 73.48 -10.26
CA MET A 845 16.59 74.03 -9.06
C MET A 845 15.32 74.80 -9.42
N ARG A 846 14.27 74.59 -8.63
CA ARG A 846 13.00 75.32 -8.73
C ARG A 846 12.99 76.46 -7.72
N LEU A 847 12.43 77.62 -8.06
CA LEU A 847 12.39 78.81 -7.18
C LEU A 847 11.84 78.52 -5.76
N GLN A 848 10.95 77.54 -5.61
CA GLN A 848 10.43 77.10 -4.30
C GLN A 848 11.53 76.60 -3.34
N THR A 849 12.65 76.05 -3.83
CA THR A 849 13.73 75.54 -2.98
C THR A 849 14.56 76.65 -2.32
N LEU A 850 14.27 77.91 -2.64
CA LEU A 850 14.86 79.09 -2.00
C LEU A 850 14.13 79.49 -0.71
N ALA A 851 12.96 78.91 -0.43
CA ALA A 851 12.24 79.15 0.81
C ALA A 851 13.04 78.63 2.02
N GLY A 852 13.03 79.36 3.13
CA GLY A 852 13.86 79.03 4.31
C GLY A 852 13.65 77.61 4.86
N LEU A 853 12.41 77.11 4.82
CA LEU A 853 12.08 75.73 5.21
C LEU A 853 12.66 74.67 4.24
N GLU A 854 12.74 74.95 2.94
CA GLU A 854 13.34 74.02 1.97
C GLU A 854 14.87 73.99 2.09
N ARG A 855 15.50 75.14 2.39
CA ARG A 855 16.92 75.20 2.72
C ARG A 855 17.24 74.38 3.98
N LEU A 856 16.45 74.53 5.05
CA LEU A 856 16.62 73.74 6.28
C LEU A 856 16.48 72.24 6.02
N LYS A 857 15.49 71.80 5.23
CA LYS A 857 15.36 70.38 4.81
C LYS A 857 16.60 69.85 4.10
N ILE A 858 17.19 70.63 3.19
CA ILE A 858 18.41 70.24 2.45
C ILE A 858 19.61 70.13 3.41
N GLU A 859 19.73 71.03 4.38
CA GLU A 859 20.76 71.00 5.42
C GLU A 859 20.62 69.79 6.36
N GLU A 860 19.40 69.52 6.83
CA GLU A 860 19.07 68.34 7.64
C GLU A 860 19.28 67.03 6.88
N GLU A 861 18.87 66.96 5.60
CA GLU A 861 19.09 65.80 4.73
C GLU A 861 20.59 65.54 4.54
N LEU A 862 21.38 66.58 4.25
CA LEU A 862 22.83 66.47 4.10
C LEU A 862 23.49 65.97 5.39
N LYS A 863 23.11 66.53 6.54
CA LYS A 863 23.62 66.09 7.86
C LYS A 863 23.31 64.61 8.11
N ALA A 864 22.06 64.19 7.92
CA ALA A 864 21.64 62.80 8.10
C ALA A 864 22.39 61.83 7.17
N ILE A 865 22.62 62.22 5.91
CA ILE A 865 23.37 61.42 4.95
C ILE A 865 24.85 61.34 5.32
N LEU A 866 25.48 62.42 5.80
CA LEU A 866 26.87 62.38 6.28
C LEU A 866 27.04 61.48 7.52
N GLU A 867 26.06 61.50 8.44
CA GLU A 867 26.01 60.56 9.57
C GLU A 867 25.88 59.11 9.10
N ARG A 868 24.99 58.83 8.12
CA ARG A 868 24.84 57.49 7.52
C ARG A 868 26.11 57.03 6.77
N ILE A 869 26.79 57.91 6.03
CA ILE A 869 28.08 57.62 5.38
C ILE A 869 29.13 57.19 6.43
N LYS A 870 29.21 57.90 7.56
CA LYS A 870 30.11 57.58 8.67
C LYS A 870 29.80 56.20 9.29
N GLU A 871 28.52 55.86 9.42
CA GLU A 871 28.07 54.54 9.88
C GLU A 871 28.46 53.43 8.90
N LEU A 872 28.12 53.57 7.62
CA LEU A 872 28.43 52.60 6.55
C LEU A 872 29.95 52.36 6.42
N LEU A 873 30.76 53.42 6.48
CA LEU A 873 32.22 53.31 6.49
C LEU A 873 32.75 52.59 7.75
N ALA A 874 32.08 52.73 8.90
CA ALA A 874 32.46 52.03 10.11
C ALA A 874 32.09 50.54 10.07
N ILE A 875 31.01 50.17 9.37
CA ILE A 875 30.62 48.78 9.11
C ILE A 875 31.66 48.12 8.20
N LEU A 876 31.98 48.73 7.04
CA LEU A 876 32.96 48.18 6.08
C LEU A 876 34.38 48.02 6.65
N LYS A 877 34.74 48.77 7.69
CA LYS A 877 36.05 48.68 8.36
C LYS A 877 36.10 47.66 9.50
N SER A 878 34.97 47.13 9.97
CA SER A 878 34.91 46.32 11.20
C SER A 878 34.21 44.98 10.96
N PRO A 879 34.95 43.86 10.89
CA PRO A 879 34.38 42.52 10.77
C PRO A 879 33.38 42.18 11.90
N GLU A 880 33.65 42.62 13.13
CA GLU A 880 32.73 42.43 14.27
C GLU A 880 31.40 43.18 14.11
N LYS A 881 31.40 44.40 13.55
CA LYS A 881 30.14 45.10 13.24
C LYS A 881 29.35 44.38 12.17
N LEU A 882 30.01 43.91 11.12
CA LEU A 882 29.39 43.15 10.04
C LEU A 882 28.79 41.83 10.57
N LYS A 883 29.52 41.10 11.42
CA LYS A 883 29.04 39.92 12.14
C LYS A 883 27.84 40.22 13.05
N GLY A 884 27.86 41.34 13.76
CA GLY A 884 26.73 41.80 14.56
C GLY A 884 25.46 42.07 13.74
N ILE A 885 25.61 42.61 12.52
CA ILE A 885 24.49 42.77 11.57
C ILE A 885 23.96 41.40 11.13
N ILE A 886 24.83 40.46 10.75
CA ILE A 886 24.43 39.09 10.36
C ILE A 886 23.60 38.45 11.48
N LYS A 887 24.07 38.49 12.73
CA LYS A 887 23.34 37.93 13.88
C LYS A 887 21.96 38.56 14.02
N LYS A 888 21.88 39.90 14.04
CA LYS A 888 20.62 40.63 14.21
C LYS A 888 19.61 40.33 13.08
N GLU A 889 20.07 40.21 11.83
CA GLU A 889 19.22 39.82 10.71
C GLU A 889 18.72 38.38 10.85
N LEU A 890 19.60 37.44 11.20
CA LEU A 890 19.23 36.02 11.41
C LEU A 890 18.27 35.83 12.59
N GLU A 891 18.47 36.54 13.70
CA GLU A 891 17.58 36.55 14.87
C GLU A 891 16.19 37.09 14.50
N ALA A 892 16.11 38.21 13.78
CA ALA A 892 14.84 38.75 13.29
C ALA A 892 14.11 37.78 12.33
N LEU A 893 14.85 37.04 11.50
CA LEU A 893 14.28 36.01 10.63
C LEU A 893 13.83 34.76 11.41
N LYS A 894 14.55 34.40 12.47
CA LYS A 894 14.17 33.34 13.42
C LYS A 894 12.86 33.67 14.14
N GLU A 895 12.68 34.92 14.59
CA GLU A 895 11.42 35.38 15.19
C GLU A 895 10.25 35.43 14.17
N LYS A 896 10.53 35.85 12.94
CA LYS A 896 9.53 36.02 11.87
C LYS A 896 9.06 34.70 11.24
N PHE A 897 9.93 33.69 11.18
CA PHE A 897 9.70 32.45 10.41
C PHE A 897 9.97 31.14 11.18
N GLY A 898 10.40 31.20 12.44
CA GLY A 898 10.65 30.03 13.27
C GLY A 898 9.38 29.24 13.60
N ASP A 899 9.49 27.92 13.61
CA ASP A 899 8.41 26.99 13.93
C ASP A 899 8.93 25.79 14.74
N PRO A 900 8.07 25.08 15.51
CA PRO A 900 8.51 23.92 16.28
C PRO A 900 8.96 22.76 15.38
N ARG A 901 9.86 21.94 15.91
CA ARG A 901 10.34 20.71 15.28
C ARG A 901 9.18 19.70 15.10
N ARG A 902 9.10 19.05 13.94
CA ARG A 902 8.05 18.04 13.64
C ARG A 902 8.54 16.60 13.91
N THR A 903 9.79 16.32 13.59
CA THR A 903 10.39 14.98 13.56
C THR A 903 11.01 14.62 14.91
N ARG A 904 10.63 13.48 15.47
CA ARG A 904 11.17 13.01 16.76
C ARG A 904 12.51 12.29 16.57
N VAL A 905 13.52 12.66 17.36
CA VAL A 905 14.84 12.00 17.36
C VAL A 905 14.95 11.01 18.52
N VAL A 906 15.42 9.80 18.24
CA VAL A 906 15.72 8.76 19.24
C VAL A 906 17.22 8.48 19.25
N LYS A 907 17.88 8.73 20.38
CA LYS A 907 19.36 8.65 20.49
C LYS A 907 19.92 7.24 20.30
N GLY A 908 19.17 6.20 20.65
CA GLY A 908 19.59 4.81 20.55
C GLY A 908 19.45 4.23 19.14
N LYS A 909 20.24 3.20 18.84
CA LYS A 909 20.04 2.35 17.66
C LYS A 909 18.67 1.69 17.68
N LEU A 910 18.10 1.51 16.50
CA LEU A 910 16.91 0.71 16.33
C LEU A 910 17.29 -0.77 16.40
N ASN A 911 16.74 -1.52 17.36
CA ASN A 911 16.94 -2.96 17.45
C ASN A 911 16.39 -3.65 16.18
N GLU A 912 17.18 -4.55 15.60
CA GLU A 912 16.75 -5.32 14.43
C GLU A 912 15.55 -6.22 14.76
N ILE A 913 14.55 -6.22 13.87
CA ILE A 913 13.37 -7.09 13.99
C ILE A 913 13.77 -8.47 13.44
N THR A 914 14.12 -9.38 14.35
CA THR A 914 14.58 -10.73 13.98
C THR A 914 13.41 -11.58 13.46
N GLU A 915 13.70 -12.66 12.73
CA GLU A 915 12.63 -13.54 12.23
C GLU A 915 11.88 -14.26 13.36
N ILE A 916 12.53 -14.50 14.49
CA ILE A 916 11.95 -15.12 15.69
C ILE A 916 10.83 -14.23 16.26
N ASP A 917 11.01 -12.91 16.24
CA ASP A 917 10.01 -11.94 16.72
C ASP A 917 8.73 -11.92 15.85
N LEU A 918 8.79 -12.48 14.65
CA LEU A 918 7.67 -12.58 13.72
C LEU A 918 6.84 -13.87 13.90
N VAL A 919 7.40 -14.88 14.56
CA VAL A 919 6.82 -16.22 14.73
C VAL A 919 6.13 -16.33 16.09
N PRO A 920 4.88 -16.82 16.19
CA PRO A 920 4.24 -17.01 17.47
C PRO A 920 4.90 -18.16 18.26
N LEU A 921 5.11 -17.95 19.56
CA LEU A 921 5.53 -18.99 20.51
C LEU A 921 4.31 -19.85 20.85
N GLU A 922 4.27 -21.07 20.32
CA GLU A 922 3.14 -22.00 20.44
C GLU A 922 3.66 -23.44 20.58
N GLU A 923 2.96 -24.29 21.34
CA GLU A 923 3.24 -25.72 21.41
C GLU A 923 2.79 -26.41 20.10
N THR A 924 3.64 -27.24 19.53
CA THR A 924 3.38 -27.99 18.30
C THR A 924 3.89 -29.42 18.39
N MET A 925 3.21 -30.35 17.73
CA MET A 925 3.74 -31.70 17.54
C MET A 925 4.58 -31.75 16.27
N VAL A 926 5.71 -32.45 16.31
CA VAL A 926 6.54 -32.75 15.15
C VAL A 926 6.44 -34.24 14.83
N THR A 927 6.26 -34.56 13.54
CA THR A 927 6.21 -35.95 13.05
C THR A 927 7.25 -36.15 11.97
N LEU A 928 8.05 -37.21 12.07
CA LEU A 928 9.05 -37.63 11.07
C LEU A 928 8.81 -39.08 10.64
N THR A 929 8.79 -39.33 9.34
CA THR A 929 8.62 -40.67 8.75
C THR A 929 9.95 -41.36 8.45
N THR A 930 9.93 -42.69 8.30
CA THR A 930 11.12 -43.47 7.90
C THR A 930 11.62 -43.08 6.50
N GLY A 931 10.73 -42.62 5.61
CA GLY A 931 11.08 -41.98 4.34
C GLY A 931 11.59 -40.53 4.45
N GLY A 932 11.88 -40.04 5.65
CA GLY A 932 12.50 -38.73 5.88
C GLY A 932 11.56 -37.53 5.77
N TYR A 933 10.23 -37.71 5.76
CA TYR A 933 9.29 -36.58 5.69
C TYR A 933 8.99 -35.99 7.07
N ILE A 934 9.23 -34.69 7.24
CA ILE A 934 8.97 -33.93 8.47
C ILE A 934 7.89 -32.85 8.29
N LYS A 935 7.09 -32.64 9.33
CA LYS A 935 6.10 -31.55 9.46
C LYS A 935 5.80 -31.23 10.92
N ARG A 936 5.27 -30.03 11.16
CA ARG A 936 4.64 -29.66 12.44
C ARG A 936 3.11 -29.66 12.34
N ILE A 937 2.41 -29.95 13.43
CA ILE A 937 0.95 -30.06 13.51
C ILE A 937 0.47 -29.46 14.85
N ASN A 938 -0.58 -28.65 14.83
CA ASN A 938 -1.23 -28.16 16.04
C ASN A 938 -1.85 -29.32 16.90
N PRO A 939 -1.53 -29.43 18.22
CA PRO A 939 -2.04 -30.48 19.12
C PRO A 939 -3.56 -30.60 19.18
N ALA A 940 -4.28 -29.48 19.11
CA ALA A 940 -5.75 -29.43 19.20
C ALA A 940 -6.46 -30.13 18.01
N THR A 941 -5.74 -30.50 16.95
CA THR A 941 -6.30 -31.26 15.83
C THR A 941 -6.63 -32.72 16.17
N TYR A 942 -6.08 -33.28 17.25
CA TYR A 942 -6.45 -34.60 17.77
C TYR A 942 -7.33 -34.45 19.02
N LYS A 943 -8.59 -34.84 18.93
CA LYS A 943 -9.50 -34.89 20.08
C LYS A 943 -9.23 -36.11 20.97
N ILE A 944 -9.34 -35.91 22.28
CA ILE A 944 -9.24 -36.96 23.31
C ILE A 944 -10.30 -38.03 23.07
N GLN A 945 -9.89 -39.30 23.21
CA GLN A 945 -10.71 -40.50 23.07
C GLN A 945 -10.56 -41.38 24.31
N LYS A 946 -11.58 -42.21 24.59
CA LYS A 946 -11.49 -43.23 25.65
C LYS A 946 -10.51 -44.34 25.25
N ARG A 947 -9.72 -44.83 26.21
CA ARG A 947 -8.83 -46.00 26.05
C ARG A 947 -9.57 -47.19 25.41
N GLY A 948 -8.90 -47.89 24.50
CA GLY A 948 -9.45 -48.99 23.73
C GLY A 948 -10.23 -48.57 22.48
N GLY A 949 -10.30 -47.28 22.17
CA GLY A 949 -10.79 -46.77 20.89
C GLY A 949 -9.94 -47.24 19.70
N LYS A 950 -10.51 -47.13 18.49
CA LYS A 950 -9.83 -47.45 17.22
C LYS A 950 -8.88 -46.34 16.75
N GLY A 951 -8.97 -45.14 17.32
CA GLY A 951 -8.21 -43.98 16.86
C GLY A 951 -8.79 -43.36 15.58
N ILE A 952 -8.17 -42.27 15.15
CA ILE A 952 -8.53 -41.50 13.95
C ILE A 952 -7.34 -41.50 12.98
N MET A 953 -7.60 -41.50 11.67
CA MET A 953 -6.55 -41.63 10.65
C MET A 953 -5.62 -40.40 10.66
N GLY A 954 -4.40 -40.55 11.18
CA GLY A 954 -3.37 -39.52 11.20
C GLY A 954 -2.92 -39.18 9.79
N MET A 955 -2.02 -39.99 9.24
CA MET A 955 -1.35 -39.75 7.95
C MET A 955 -1.65 -40.89 6.95
N LYS A 956 -1.74 -40.57 5.65
CA LYS A 956 -1.78 -41.58 4.57
C LYS A 956 -0.36 -41.97 4.15
N THR A 957 0.15 -43.02 4.77
CA THR A 957 1.35 -43.76 4.38
C THR A 957 1.18 -44.37 2.97
N MET A 958 2.27 -44.54 2.21
CA MET A 958 2.27 -45.51 1.10
C MET A 958 2.55 -46.89 1.68
N GLN A 959 2.50 -47.92 0.84
CA GLN A 959 3.09 -49.20 1.21
C GLN A 959 4.57 -48.94 1.57
N ASP A 960 4.90 -49.27 2.83
CA ASP A 960 6.23 -49.24 3.48
C ASP A 960 6.79 -47.92 4.09
N ASP A 961 6.16 -46.75 3.98
CA ASP A 961 6.60 -45.52 4.70
C ASP A 961 5.80 -45.29 6.00
N ILE A 962 6.42 -45.50 7.17
CA ILE A 962 5.77 -45.38 8.50
C ILE A 962 6.20 -44.12 9.27
N VAL A 963 5.35 -43.65 10.20
CA VAL A 963 5.74 -42.58 11.15
C VAL A 963 6.62 -43.19 12.23
N GLU A 964 7.86 -42.72 12.34
CA GLU A 964 8.87 -43.28 13.25
C GLU A 964 9.00 -42.41 14.51
N HIS A 965 9.14 -41.10 14.34
CA HIS A 965 9.23 -40.15 15.46
C HIS A 965 7.97 -39.29 15.55
N PHE A 966 7.50 -39.13 16.78
CA PHE A 966 6.35 -38.31 17.16
C PHE A 966 6.68 -37.66 18.50
N LEU A 967 6.70 -36.33 18.57
CA LEU A 967 7.08 -35.58 19.79
C LEU A 967 6.41 -34.20 19.83
N THR A 968 6.48 -33.55 20.98
CA THR A 968 6.02 -32.18 21.24
C THR A 968 7.21 -31.23 21.39
N ALA A 969 7.05 -29.99 20.94
CA ALA A 969 8.06 -28.93 21.01
C ALA A 969 7.40 -27.55 20.89
N ASN A 970 8.03 -26.48 21.36
CA ASN A 970 7.60 -25.12 21.02
C ASN A 970 8.17 -24.69 19.67
N THR A 971 7.46 -23.82 18.95
CA THR A 971 7.91 -23.23 17.69
C THR A 971 9.30 -22.58 17.75
N HIS A 972 9.69 -22.01 18.90
CA HIS A 972 10.98 -21.33 19.11
C HIS A 972 12.12 -22.26 19.56
N ASP A 973 11.83 -23.55 19.81
CA ASP A 973 12.84 -24.51 20.25
C ASP A 973 13.80 -24.89 19.11
N ASN A 974 15.01 -25.28 19.47
CA ASN A 974 15.94 -25.95 18.57
C ASN A 974 15.62 -27.45 18.57
N LEU A 975 15.39 -28.05 17.40
CA LEU A 975 15.23 -29.49 17.27
C LEU A 975 16.56 -30.14 16.89
N LEU A 976 17.08 -31.00 17.77
CA LEU A 976 18.29 -31.79 17.56
C LEU A 976 17.94 -33.15 16.93
N PHE A 977 18.64 -33.51 15.87
CA PHE A 977 18.45 -34.74 15.09
C PHE A 977 19.69 -35.62 15.23
N PHE A 978 19.57 -36.75 15.93
CA PHE A 978 20.68 -37.68 16.12
C PHE A 978 20.56 -38.86 15.15
N THR A 979 21.66 -39.24 14.51
CA THR A 979 21.71 -40.23 13.42
C THR A 979 22.40 -41.54 13.79
N ASP A 980 22.24 -42.55 12.93
CA ASP A 980 22.91 -43.86 13.02
C ASP A 980 24.43 -43.81 12.78
N SER A 981 24.94 -42.77 12.13
CA SER A 981 26.39 -42.47 12.10
C SER A 981 26.92 -41.88 13.42
N GLY A 982 26.06 -41.60 14.40
CA GLY A 982 26.42 -41.01 15.68
C GLY A 982 26.63 -39.49 15.65
N LYS A 983 26.23 -38.81 14.56
CA LYS A 983 26.19 -37.35 14.47
C LYS A 983 24.90 -36.77 15.06
N VAL A 984 24.93 -35.47 15.35
CA VAL A 984 23.76 -34.64 15.63
C VAL A 984 23.72 -33.41 14.70
N PHE A 985 22.53 -33.07 14.24
CA PHE A 985 22.20 -31.92 13.40
C PHE A 985 21.14 -31.04 14.08
N GLN A 986 20.93 -29.80 13.64
CA GLN A 986 20.00 -28.85 14.27
C GLN A 986 19.23 -28.02 13.24
N THR A 987 17.92 -27.83 13.49
CA THR A 987 17.05 -26.84 12.83
C THR A 987 16.16 -26.19 13.90
N GLN A 988 15.58 -25.02 13.65
CA GLN A 988 14.59 -24.40 14.55
C GLN A 988 13.18 -24.91 14.21
N VAL A 989 12.35 -25.19 15.22
CA VAL A 989 11.05 -25.88 15.01
C VAL A 989 10.11 -25.09 14.09
N TYR A 990 10.17 -23.76 14.07
CA TYR A 990 9.38 -22.94 13.15
C TYR A 990 9.80 -23.04 11.68
N GLU A 991 11.03 -23.44 11.36
CA GLU A 991 11.47 -23.70 9.98
C GLU A 991 10.73 -24.90 9.38
N ILE A 992 10.24 -25.81 10.24
CA ILE A 992 9.46 -26.97 9.84
C ILE A 992 8.05 -26.52 9.42
N PRO A 993 7.58 -26.89 8.21
CA PRO A 993 6.29 -26.42 7.69
C PRO A 993 5.11 -27.02 8.46
N GLU A 994 4.09 -26.21 8.69
CA GLU A 994 2.82 -26.70 9.23
C GLU A 994 2.07 -27.53 8.19
N GLY A 995 1.64 -28.72 8.59
CA GLY A 995 0.92 -29.65 7.74
C GLY A 995 -0.43 -30.02 8.34
N THR A 996 -1.42 -30.25 7.47
CA THR A 996 -2.65 -30.91 7.93
C THR A 996 -2.32 -32.30 8.49
N ARG A 997 -3.19 -32.79 9.36
CA ARG A 997 -3.09 -34.13 9.99
C ARG A 997 -2.72 -35.22 8.97
N VAL A 998 -3.37 -35.20 7.79
CA VAL A 998 -3.22 -36.19 6.71
C VAL A 998 -2.07 -35.96 5.72
N ALA A 999 -1.48 -34.76 5.65
CA ALA A 999 -0.36 -34.46 4.75
C ALA A 999 0.93 -35.20 5.17
N ARG A 1000 1.87 -35.41 4.25
CA ARG A 1000 3.15 -36.08 4.58
C ARG A 1000 4.21 -35.16 5.21
N GLY A 1001 4.28 -33.91 4.74
CA GLY A 1001 5.34 -32.97 5.13
C GLY A 1001 6.32 -32.70 3.98
N ARG A 1002 7.53 -32.24 4.31
CA ARG A 1002 8.65 -32.04 3.37
C ARG A 1002 9.81 -32.96 3.76
N GLY A 1003 10.65 -33.34 2.79
CA GLY A 1003 11.83 -34.17 3.05
C GLY A 1003 12.85 -33.45 3.93
N LEU A 1004 13.54 -34.18 4.80
CA LEU A 1004 14.49 -33.65 5.79
C LEU A 1004 15.65 -32.87 5.15
N MET A 1005 16.07 -33.26 3.95
CA MET A 1005 17.16 -32.62 3.18
C MET A 1005 16.88 -31.15 2.79
N ASN A 1006 15.64 -30.68 2.94
CA ASN A 1006 15.31 -29.26 2.77
C ASN A 1006 15.73 -28.38 3.96
N PHE A 1007 16.10 -28.99 5.09
CA PHE A 1007 16.37 -28.30 6.36
C PHE A 1007 17.79 -28.56 6.88
N LEU A 1008 18.33 -29.76 6.62
CA LEU A 1008 19.62 -30.26 7.12
C LEU A 1008 20.46 -30.86 5.99
N GLU A 1009 21.79 -30.78 6.10
CA GLU A 1009 22.74 -31.40 5.15
C GLU A 1009 23.06 -32.85 5.58
N VAL A 1010 22.01 -33.68 5.65
CA VAL A 1010 22.11 -35.11 6.00
C VAL A 1010 22.32 -35.94 4.73
N SER A 1011 23.11 -37.01 4.80
CA SER A 1011 23.25 -37.97 3.68
C SER A 1011 22.00 -38.83 3.51
N ASP A 1012 21.65 -39.22 2.28
CA ASP A 1012 20.57 -40.21 2.02
C ASP A 1012 20.81 -41.56 2.73
N GLU A 1013 22.06 -41.84 3.12
CA GLU A 1013 22.46 -43.04 3.87
C GLU A 1013 22.28 -42.90 5.40
N GLU A 1014 22.20 -41.67 5.94
CA GLU A 1014 22.15 -41.41 7.39
C GLU A 1014 20.71 -41.34 7.91
N LYS A 1015 20.36 -42.23 8.85
CA LYS A 1015 19.00 -42.34 9.39
C LYS A 1015 18.88 -41.68 10.76
N VAL A 1016 17.82 -40.88 10.94
CA VAL A 1016 17.54 -40.22 12.22
C VAL A 1016 16.98 -41.23 13.22
N LEU A 1017 17.71 -41.47 14.31
CA LEU A 1017 17.38 -42.43 15.37
C LEU A 1017 16.78 -41.80 16.63
N SER A 1018 16.98 -40.50 16.85
CA SER A 1018 16.35 -39.77 17.97
C SER A 1018 16.21 -38.29 17.64
N LEU A 1019 15.10 -37.71 18.09
CA LEU A 1019 14.85 -36.27 18.06
C LEU A 1019 14.79 -35.74 19.51
N VAL A 1020 15.36 -34.56 19.76
CA VAL A 1020 15.30 -33.87 21.06
C VAL A 1020 15.00 -32.38 20.86
N PRO A 1021 13.87 -31.85 21.34
CA PRO A 1021 13.64 -30.41 21.39
C PRO A 1021 14.44 -29.78 22.53
N MET A 1022 15.00 -28.60 22.28
CA MET A 1022 15.85 -27.85 23.21
C MET A 1022 15.38 -26.39 23.30
N ALA A 1023 14.94 -25.97 24.48
CA ALA A 1023 14.45 -24.61 24.72
C ALA A 1023 15.56 -23.56 24.55
N LYS A 1024 15.28 -22.50 23.79
CA LYS A 1024 16.22 -21.41 23.49
C LYS A 1024 16.25 -20.34 24.58
N LEU A 1025 16.72 -20.70 25.78
CA LEU A 1025 16.89 -19.76 26.90
C LEU A 1025 18.17 -18.92 26.74
N LYS A 1026 17.99 -17.58 26.82
CA LYS A 1026 19.03 -16.57 26.57
C LYS A 1026 20.09 -16.44 27.67
N ASP A 1027 19.82 -16.92 28.88
CA ASP A 1027 20.78 -16.94 29.99
C ASP A 1027 21.27 -18.37 30.26
N SER A 1028 22.58 -18.57 30.18
CA SER A 1028 23.23 -19.87 30.45
C SER A 1028 23.18 -20.24 31.95
N GLU A 1029 23.23 -19.25 32.84
CA GLU A 1029 23.23 -19.45 34.29
C GLU A 1029 21.87 -19.94 34.85
N ALA A 1030 20.77 -19.67 34.14
CA ALA A 1030 19.42 -20.05 34.56
C ALA A 1030 19.01 -21.48 34.18
N ARG A 1031 19.85 -22.22 33.44
CA ARG A 1031 19.51 -23.58 32.95
C ARG A 1031 19.58 -24.63 34.07
N LYS A 1032 18.43 -25.24 34.38
CA LYS A 1032 18.34 -26.40 35.29
C LYS A 1032 19.01 -27.65 34.70
N GLU A 1033 18.83 -27.87 33.40
CA GLU A 1033 19.42 -28.97 32.64
C GLU A 1033 20.86 -28.61 32.24
N LYS A 1034 21.80 -29.54 32.43
CA LYS A 1034 23.24 -29.34 32.25
C LYS A 1034 23.90 -30.35 31.32
N PHE A 1035 23.31 -31.52 31.14
CA PHE A 1035 23.90 -32.59 30.34
C PHE A 1035 22.90 -33.19 29.36
N LEU A 1036 23.43 -33.73 28.25
CA LEU A 1036 22.73 -34.68 27.40
C LEU A 1036 23.24 -36.10 27.73
N VAL A 1037 22.30 -36.97 28.08
CA VAL A 1037 22.53 -38.40 28.28
C VAL A 1037 22.04 -39.15 27.06
N MET A 1038 22.87 -40.06 26.55
CA MET A 1038 22.67 -40.83 25.31
C MET A 1038 22.77 -42.32 25.63
N VAL A 1039 21.81 -43.14 25.18
CA VAL A 1039 21.86 -44.61 25.31
C VAL A 1039 21.81 -45.30 23.96
N THR A 1040 22.58 -46.38 23.80
CA THR A 1040 22.60 -47.23 22.60
C THR A 1040 21.74 -48.49 22.75
N LYS A 1041 21.39 -49.11 21.62
CA LYS A 1041 20.66 -50.38 21.50
C LYS A 1041 21.30 -51.49 22.35
N ASN A 1042 22.63 -51.60 22.32
CA ASN A 1042 23.39 -52.58 23.11
C ASN A 1042 23.59 -52.18 24.59
N GLY A 1043 22.94 -51.11 25.04
CA GLY A 1043 22.94 -50.70 26.44
C GLY A 1043 24.21 -49.99 26.89
N ARG A 1044 24.98 -49.36 25.98
CA ARG A 1044 26.00 -48.36 26.37
C ARG A 1044 25.29 -47.05 26.66
N ILE A 1045 25.76 -46.32 27.67
CA ILE A 1045 25.25 -45.01 28.08
C ILE A 1045 26.40 -44.01 28.23
N LYS A 1046 26.14 -42.77 27.83
CA LYS A 1046 27.10 -41.67 27.81
C LYS A 1046 26.44 -40.40 28.33
N LYS A 1047 27.22 -39.56 29.01
CA LYS A 1047 26.82 -38.21 29.44
C LYS A 1047 27.79 -37.18 28.87
N THR A 1048 27.30 -36.07 28.34
CA THR A 1048 28.10 -34.99 27.74
C THR A 1048 27.51 -33.64 28.15
N SER A 1049 28.32 -32.58 28.30
CA SER A 1049 27.79 -31.25 28.65
C SER A 1049 26.90 -30.71 27.54
N LEU A 1050 25.86 -29.95 27.90
CA LEU A 1050 25.02 -29.26 26.93
C LEU A 1050 25.80 -28.21 26.12
N ASP A 1051 26.85 -27.63 26.68
CA ASP A 1051 27.70 -26.62 26.04
C ASP A 1051 28.42 -27.16 24.78
N GLU A 1052 28.70 -28.47 24.72
CA GLU A 1052 29.27 -29.11 23.52
C GLU A 1052 28.29 -29.15 22.33
N PHE A 1053 27.03 -28.76 22.55
CA PHE A 1053 25.93 -28.74 21.57
C PHE A 1053 25.28 -27.36 21.40
N GLU A 1054 25.89 -26.28 21.91
CA GLU A 1054 25.33 -24.93 21.75
C GLU A 1054 25.35 -24.45 20.29
N ASN A 1055 26.36 -24.87 19.51
CA ASN A 1055 26.61 -24.43 18.14
C ASN A 1055 26.63 -25.61 17.15
N VAL A 1056 25.53 -26.36 17.04
CA VAL A 1056 25.41 -27.44 16.04
C VAL A 1056 25.17 -26.84 14.65
N ARG A 1057 26.01 -27.22 13.68
CA ARG A 1057 25.90 -26.77 12.28
C ARG A 1057 24.88 -27.60 11.50
N LYS A 1058 24.36 -27.06 10.38
CA LYS A 1058 23.49 -27.80 9.45
C LYS A 1058 24.18 -29.00 8.78
N SER A 1059 25.52 -29.00 8.73
CA SER A 1059 26.40 -30.12 8.34
C SER A 1059 26.58 -31.21 9.42
N GLY A 1060 26.03 -30.98 10.62
CA GLY A 1060 26.15 -31.86 11.77
C GLY A 1060 27.52 -31.83 12.47
N ILE A 1061 27.55 -32.44 13.67
CA ILE A 1061 28.75 -32.69 14.49
C ILE A 1061 28.67 -34.10 15.09
N ILE A 1062 29.80 -34.71 15.45
CA ILE A 1062 29.80 -36.00 16.17
C ILE A 1062 29.17 -35.82 17.56
N ALA A 1063 28.26 -36.70 17.98
CA ALA A 1063 27.67 -36.72 19.32
C ALA A 1063 28.13 -37.93 20.15
N ILE A 1064 28.26 -39.10 19.52
CA ILE A 1064 28.73 -40.34 20.12
C ILE A 1064 29.49 -41.20 19.09
N LYS A 1065 30.55 -41.88 19.52
CA LYS A 1065 31.21 -42.90 18.70
C LYS A 1065 30.53 -44.26 18.92
N LEU A 1066 29.90 -44.79 17.87
CA LEU A 1066 29.22 -46.09 17.91
C LEU A 1066 30.19 -47.22 17.52
N GLU A 1067 29.95 -48.42 18.06
CA GLU A 1067 30.65 -49.65 17.68
C GLU A 1067 29.92 -50.34 16.52
N LYS A 1068 30.62 -51.17 15.75
CA LYS A 1068 30.06 -51.83 14.56
C LYS A 1068 28.84 -52.70 14.93
N GLY A 1069 27.65 -52.28 14.50
CA GLY A 1069 26.37 -52.95 14.79
C GLY A 1069 25.66 -52.48 16.06
N ASP A 1070 26.17 -51.45 16.75
CA ASP A 1070 25.43 -50.71 17.77
C ASP A 1070 24.79 -49.45 17.16
N LEU A 1071 23.67 -49.01 17.72
CA LEU A 1071 22.88 -47.87 17.22
C LEU A 1071 22.47 -46.99 18.40
N LEU A 1072 22.51 -45.67 18.25
CA LEU A 1072 21.94 -44.76 19.25
C LEU A 1072 20.43 -44.99 19.34
N LYS A 1073 19.86 -45.14 20.55
CA LYS A 1073 18.44 -45.46 20.72
C LYS A 1073 17.59 -44.32 21.28
N LYS A 1074 18.12 -43.58 22.25
CA LYS A 1074 17.41 -42.47 22.89
C LYS A 1074 18.40 -41.48 23.49
N VAL A 1075 18.01 -40.21 23.48
CA VAL A 1075 18.72 -39.10 24.12
C VAL A 1075 17.74 -38.35 25.01
N VAL A 1076 18.21 -37.89 26.18
CA VAL A 1076 17.45 -37.11 27.18
C VAL A 1076 18.35 -36.04 27.79
N THR A 1077 17.77 -34.94 28.28
CA THR A 1077 18.48 -33.94 29.08
C THR A 1077 18.43 -34.27 30.57
N THR A 1078 19.47 -33.90 31.33
CA THR A 1078 19.57 -34.14 32.78
C THR A 1078 20.23 -32.98 33.52
N THR A 1079 19.97 -32.88 34.82
CA THR A 1079 20.47 -31.83 35.72
C THR A 1079 21.86 -32.13 36.32
N GLY A 1080 22.27 -33.40 36.34
CA GLY A 1080 23.48 -33.87 37.05
C GLY A 1080 23.19 -34.63 38.34
N GLN A 1081 21.96 -34.58 38.85
CA GLN A 1081 21.55 -35.19 40.13
C GLN A 1081 20.50 -36.30 39.97
N ASP A 1082 20.02 -36.54 38.75
CA ASP A 1082 18.81 -37.34 38.51
C ASP A 1082 19.06 -38.87 38.62
N ASP A 1083 17.98 -39.64 38.62
CA ASP A 1083 18.01 -41.09 38.41
C ASP A 1083 17.70 -41.41 36.94
N ILE A 1084 18.47 -42.31 36.33
CA ILE A 1084 18.24 -42.80 34.97
C ILE A 1084 17.43 -44.10 35.02
N MET A 1085 16.32 -44.15 34.27
CA MET A 1085 15.56 -45.36 34.00
C MET A 1085 15.83 -45.84 32.57
N LEU A 1086 16.36 -47.05 32.40
CA LEU A 1086 16.45 -47.72 31.10
C LEU A 1086 15.44 -48.87 31.01
N VAL A 1087 14.76 -49.01 29.88
CA VAL A 1087 13.77 -50.07 29.62
C VAL A 1087 14.15 -50.87 28.37
N THR A 1088 14.01 -52.20 28.45
CA THR A 1088 14.35 -53.14 27.37
C THR A 1088 13.12 -53.73 26.70
N ARG A 1089 13.32 -54.21 25.46
CA ARG A 1089 12.28 -54.80 24.61
C ARG A 1089 11.60 -56.01 25.24
N GLN A 1090 12.35 -56.86 25.93
CA GLN A 1090 11.83 -58.05 26.63
C GLN A 1090 11.21 -57.73 28.01
N GLY A 1091 11.05 -56.45 28.36
CA GLY A 1091 10.36 -56.04 29.58
C GLY A 1091 11.21 -56.13 30.84
N ILE A 1092 12.49 -55.79 30.74
CA ILE A 1092 13.38 -55.50 31.87
C ILE A 1092 13.53 -53.98 32.01
N ALA A 1093 13.65 -53.47 33.24
CA ALA A 1093 14.01 -52.08 33.52
C ALA A 1093 15.09 -51.99 34.60
N ILE A 1094 15.98 -51.00 34.51
CA ILE A 1094 16.96 -50.68 35.54
C ILE A 1094 16.88 -49.19 35.89
N ARG A 1095 16.97 -48.89 37.19
CA ARG A 1095 17.06 -47.55 37.75
C ARG A 1095 18.42 -47.40 38.43
N PHE A 1096 19.18 -46.36 38.12
CA PHE A 1096 20.49 -46.07 38.74
C PHE A 1096 20.78 -44.57 38.70
N LYS A 1097 21.66 -44.08 39.57
CA LYS A 1097 21.95 -42.63 39.68
C LYS A 1097 22.76 -42.14 38.48
N GLU A 1098 22.42 -40.97 37.96
CA GLU A 1098 23.14 -40.30 36.86
C GLU A 1098 24.61 -39.98 37.24
N LYS A 1099 24.89 -39.88 38.55
CA LYS A 1099 26.26 -39.76 39.11
C LYS A 1099 27.16 -40.95 38.80
N ASP A 1100 26.60 -42.14 38.56
CA ASP A 1100 27.36 -43.34 38.15
C ASP A 1100 27.90 -43.23 36.70
N ILE A 1101 27.51 -42.19 35.97
CA ILE A 1101 27.98 -41.83 34.63
C ILE A 1101 28.85 -40.58 34.74
N ARG A 1102 30.16 -40.72 34.53
CA ARG A 1102 31.04 -39.54 34.38
C ARG A 1102 30.71 -38.78 33.08
N PRO A 1103 30.79 -37.43 33.06
CA PRO A 1103 30.79 -36.65 31.82
C PRO A 1103 31.94 -37.10 30.89
N MET A 1104 31.70 -37.08 29.59
CA MET A 1104 32.67 -37.43 28.54
C MET A 1104 32.39 -36.60 27.27
N GLY A 1105 33.44 -36.21 26.55
CA GLY A 1105 33.33 -35.45 25.31
C GLY A 1105 32.65 -36.19 24.16
N ARG A 1106 32.18 -35.44 23.16
CA ARG A 1106 31.47 -35.92 21.95
C ARG A 1106 32.09 -37.14 21.23
N SER A 1107 33.41 -37.31 21.21
CA SER A 1107 34.06 -38.46 20.55
C SER A 1107 34.06 -39.79 21.35
N ALA A 1108 33.64 -39.79 22.62
CA ALA A 1108 33.62 -41.01 23.44
C ALA A 1108 32.45 -41.96 23.10
N ALA A 1109 32.63 -43.25 23.35
CA ALA A 1109 31.65 -44.34 23.10
C ALA A 1109 30.81 -44.75 24.34
N GLY A 1110 30.96 -44.04 25.46
CA GLY A 1110 30.21 -44.32 26.70
C GLY A 1110 30.60 -45.62 27.43
N VAL A 1111 29.89 -45.87 28.53
CA VAL A 1111 30.06 -46.97 29.49
C VAL A 1111 28.82 -47.85 29.56
N LYS A 1112 28.91 -49.10 30.05
CA LYS A 1112 27.76 -50.03 30.07
C LYS A 1112 26.65 -49.56 31.04
N GLY A 1113 25.48 -49.19 30.52
CA GLY A 1113 24.31 -48.73 31.30
C GLY A 1113 23.46 -49.87 31.88
N ILE A 1114 23.25 -50.94 31.10
CA ILE A 1114 22.51 -52.15 31.51
C ILE A 1114 23.19 -53.41 30.98
N ARG A 1115 23.02 -54.54 31.67
CA ARG A 1115 23.44 -55.86 31.18
C ARG A 1115 22.28 -56.58 30.48
N LEU A 1116 22.27 -56.53 29.15
CA LEU A 1116 21.28 -57.20 28.31
C LEU A 1116 21.50 -58.73 28.27
N LYS A 1117 20.41 -59.47 28.03
CA LYS A 1117 20.45 -60.90 27.68
C LYS A 1117 20.53 -61.05 26.14
N LYS A 1118 20.94 -62.23 25.66
CA LYS A 1118 21.01 -62.52 24.22
C LYS A 1118 19.63 -62.32 23.57
N GLY A 1119 19.54 -61.43 22.59
CA GLY A 1119 18.29 -61.08 21.90
C GLY A 1119 17.39 -60.07 22.63
N ASP A 1120 17.86 -59.42 23.70
CA ASP A 1120 17.21 -58.24 24.29
C ASP A 1120 17.97 -56.96 23.89
N GLU A 1121 17.27 -55.83 23.85
CA GLU A 1121 17.79 -54.53 23.44
C GLU A 1121 17.13 -53.40 24.23
N VAL A 1122 17.84 -52.28 24.43
CA VAL A 1122 17.22 -51.08 25.01
C VAL A 1122 16.20 -50.52 24.02
N ILE A 1123 15.02 -50.16 24.50
CA ILE A 1123 13.97 -49.49 23.70
C ILE A 1123 13.74 -48.03 24.09
N GLY A 1124 14.11 -47.66 25.32
CA GLY A 1124 13.83 -46.35 25.87
C GLY A 1124 14.68 -46.04 27.10
N MET A 1125 14.84 -44.75 27.31
CA MET A 1125 15.49 -44.13 28.46
C MET A 1125 14.65 -42.93 28.86
N ASP A 1126 14.50 -42.75 30.17
CA ASP A 1126 13.84 -41.57 30.72
C ASP A 1126 14.44 -41.22 32.10
N VAL A 1127 14.12 -40.03 32.59
CA VAL A 1127 14.75 -39.38 33.74
C VAL A 1127 13.77 -39.32 34.91
N ILE A 1128 14.27 -39.59 36.11
CA ILE A 1128 13.53 -39.52 37.37
C ILE A 1128 14.19 -38.42 38.20
N THR A 1129 13.52 -37.28 38.28
CA THR A 1129 13.98 -36.11 39.03
C THR A 1129 13.86 -36.34 40.54
N GLU A 1130 14.95 -36.19 41.28
CA GLU A 1130 14.88 -36.16 42.75
C GLU A 1130 14.26 -34.82 43.19
N ASN A 1131 13.01 -34.85 43.67
CA ASN A 1131 12.40 -33.68 44.30
C ASN A 1131 13.28 -33.20 45.47
N PRO A 1132 13.65 -31.91 45.55
CA PRO A 1132 14.38 -31.39 46.69
C PRO A 1132 13.54 -31.58 47.95
N LYS A 1133 14.20 -31.96 49.05
CA LYS A 1133 13.55 -32.19 50.35
C LYS A 1133 12.66 -30.99 50.70
N PRO A 1134 11.45 -31.20 51.25
CA PRO A 1134 10.62 -30.09 51.72
C PRO A 1134 11.44 -29.27 52.72
N GLN A 1135 11.53 -27.96 52.47
CA GLN A 1135 12.17 -27.04 53.39
C GLN A 1135 11.40 -27.09 54.72
N ILE A 1136 12.14 -27.17 55.82
CA ILE A 1136 11.57 -27.16 57.17
C ILE A 1136 10.80 -25.84 57.33
N PRO A 1137 9.49 -25.85 57.66
CA PRO A 1137 8.76 -24.61 57.87
C PRO A 1137 9.36 -23.83 59.03
N ASN A 1138 9.49 -22.52 58.84
CA ASN A 1138 9.92 -21.57 59.86
C ASN A 1138 8.97 -21.68 61.08
N PRO A 1139 9.42 -21.84 62.34
CA PRO A 1139 8.57 -22.18 63.48
C PRO A 1139 7.77 -20.97 64.03
N LYS A 1140 7.22 -20.13 63.15
CA LYS A 1140 6.39 -18.97 63.46
C LYS A 1140 5.23 -18.81 62.47
N GLU A 1141 4.40 -19.83 62.36
CA GLU A 1141 2.98 -19.68 62.02
C GLU A 1141 2.24 -20.96 62.40
N GLY A 1142 1.30 -20.84 63.34
CA GLY A 1142 0.60 -21.99 63.90
C GLY A 1142 -0.69 -22.29 63.14
N ALA A 1143 -0.72 -23.39 62.38
CA ALA A 1143 -1.94 -24.14 62.07
C ALA A 1143 -1.60 -25.53 61.51
N PHE A 1144 -2.47 -26.51 61.76
CA PHE A 1144 -2.32 -27.91 61.34
C PHE A 1144 -2.29 -28.10 59.81
N ALA A 1145 -1.11 -28.01 59.20
CA ALA A 1145 -0.87 -28.50 57.85
C ALA A 1145 -0.44 -29.98 57.89
N LYS A 1146 -1.28 -30.89 57.37
CA LYS A 1146 -0.88 -32.28 57.13
C LYS A 1146 0.30 -32.28 56.16
N ALA A 1147 1.37 -32.99 56.49
CA ALA A 1147 2.52 -33.17 55.60
C ALA A 1147 2.04 -33.66 54.22
N SER A 1148 2.22 -32.82 53.19
CA SER A 1148 1.89 -33.20 51.82
C SER A 1148 2.86 -34.30 51.38
N ALA A 1149 2.30 -35.41 50.92
CA ALA A 1149 3.09 -36.50 50.39
C ALA A 1149 3.86 -36.02 49.15
N SER A 1150 5.14 -36.38 49.05
CA SER A 1150 5.95 -36.12 47.86
C SER A 1150 5.24 -36.69 46.61
N PRO A 1151 5.15 -35.95 45.49
CA PRO A 1151 4.44 -36.43 44.32
C PRO A 1151 5.07 -37.71 43.79
N LYS A 1152 4.24 -38.74 43.61
CA LYS A 1152 4.61 -40.06 43.11
C LYS A 1152 4.78 -40.07 41.59
N GLN A 1153 5.96 -40.45 41.12
CA GLN A 1153 6.20 -40.68 39.69
C GLN A 1153 5.81 -42.11 39.27
N TYR A 1154 5.41 -42.26 38.01
CA TYR A 1154 4.98 -43.53 37.41
C TYR A 1154 5.71 -43.82 36.10
N LEU A 1155 6.22 -45.04 35.94
CA LEU A 1155 6.69 -45.54 34.65
C LEU A 1155 5.48 -46.04 33.83
N LEU A 1156 5.15 -45.32 32.77
CA LEU A 1156 4.29 -45.75 31.68
C LEU A 1156 5.08 -46.67 30.74
N VAL A 1157 4.50 -47.80 30.36
CA VAL A 1157 5.00 -48.64 29.25
C VAL A 1157 3.88 -48.98 28.27
N VAL A 1158 4.18 -48.92 26.98
CA VAL A 1158 3.28 -49.31 25.88
C VAL A 1158 3.94 -50.40 25.03
N MET A 1159 3.16 -51.38 24.61
CA MET A 1159 3.57 -52.60 23.91
C MET A 1159 2.93 -52.67 22.52
N GLU A 1160 3.61 -53.35 21.58
CA GLU A 1160 3.31 -53.32 20.13
C GLU A 1160 1.85 -53.66 19.76
N ASN A 1161 1.15 -54.50 20.54
CA ASN A 1161 -0.26 -54.86 20.27
C ASN A 1161 -1.28 -53.91 20.95
N GLY A 1162 -0.89 -52.67 21.27
CA GLY A 1162 -1.78 -51.65 21.81
C GLY A 1162 -2.12 -51.82 23.30
N TYR A 1163 -1.29 -52.55 24.05
CA TYR A 1163 -1.41 -52.71 25.51
C TYR A 1163 -0.45 -51.78 26.24
N GLY A 1164 -0.82 -51.33 27.45
CA GLY A 1164 0.11 -50.59 28.31
C GLY A 1164 -0.39 -50.43 29.75
N LYS A 1165 0.47 -49.90 30.60
CA LYS A 1165 0.22 -49.73 32.04
C LYS A 1165 1.09 -48.63 32.65
N ARG A 1166 0.63 -48.07 33.75
CA ARG A 1166 1.44 -47.24 34.65
C ARG A 1166 1.90 -48.07 35.84
N THR A 1167 3.14 -47.91 36.29
CA THR A 1167 3.66 -48.57 37.49
C THR A 1167 4.50 -47.58 38.30
N GLU A 1168 4.16 -47.39 39.57
CA GLU A 1168 4.82 -46.48 40.50
C GLU A 1168 6.34 -46.71 40.56
N VAL A 1169 7.11 -45.63 40.41
CA VAL A 1169 8.58 -45.64 40.32
C VAL A 1169 9.23 -46.20 41.59
N GLY A 1170 8.59 -46.04 42.75
CA GLY A 1170 9.01 -46.65 44.02
C GLY A 1170 9.09 -48.18 44.01
N GLN A 1171 8.39 -48.86 43.08
CA GLN A 1171 8.51 -50.32 42.93
C GLN A 1171 9.84 -50.75 42.29
N TYR A 1172 10.61 -49.81 41.71
CA TYR A 1172 11.89 -50.07 41.07
C TYR A 1172 13.04 -49.66 41.99
N LYS A 1173 13.66 -50.65 42.65
CA LYS A 1173 14.85 -50.42 43.48
C LYS A 1173 16.00 -49.86 42.64
N VAL A 1174 16.68 -48.84 43.17
CA VAL A 1174 17.93 -48.32 42.64
C VAL A 1174 18.98 -49.45 42.65
N GLN A 1175 19.73 -49.56 41.57
CA GLN A 1175 20.81 -50.52 41.35
C GLN A 1175 22.05 -49.75 40.88
N GLY A 1176 23.22 -50.39 40.89
CA GLY A 1176 24.39 -49.83 40.22
C GLY A 1176 24.26 -49.89 38.70
N ARG A 1177 24.80 -48.89 38.00
CA ARG A 1177 24.94 -48.87 36.54
C ARG A 1177 25.52 -50.18 36.00
N GLY A 1178 24.90 -50.78 34.98
CA GLY A 1178 25.34 -52.04 34.35
C GLY A 1178 24.83 -53.32 35.03
N GLY A 1179 23.87 -53.20 35.97
CA GLY A 1179 23.13 -54.32 36.53
C GLY A 1179 22.23 -55.04 35.52
N ALA A 1180 21.66 -56.18 35.93
CA ALA A 1180 20.77 -57.01 35.08
C ALA A 1180 19.32 -56.50 35.02
N GLY A 1181 18.97 -55.47 35.81
CA GLY A 1181 17.63 -54.92 35.88
C GLY A 1181 16.61 -55.85 36.54
N ILE A 1182 15.35 -55.41 36.55
CA ILE A 1182 14.19 -56.10 37.12
C ILE A 1182 13.03 -56.09 36.14
N LYS A 1183 12.17 -57.11 36.19
CA LYS A 1183 11.04 -57.24 35.27
C LYS A 1183 10.06 -56.05 35.42
N THR A 1184 9.70 -55.41 34.31
CA THR A 1184 8.77 -54.27 34.19
C THR A 1184 7.49 -54.62 33.41
N ALA A 1185 7.44 -55.73 32.66
CA ALA A 1185 6.22 -56.21 32.01
C ALA A 1185 6.24 -57.74 31.83
N LYS A 1186 5.07 -58.36 31.69
CA LYS A 1186 4.94 -59.77 31.28
C LYS A 1186 4.66 -59.85 29.78
N ILE A 1187 5.74 -59.84 28.99
CA ILE A 1187 5.70 -60.01 27.53
C ILE A 1187 5.07 -61.37 27.18
N THR A 1188 4.10 -61.35 26.27
CA THR A 1188 3.38 -62.52 25.74
C THR A 1188 2.97 -62.24 24.29
N SER A 1189 2.59 -63.26 23.51
CA SER A 1189 2.06 -63.08 22.15
C SER A 1189 0.86 -62.12 22.07
N LYS A 1190 0.06 -62.03 23.15
CA LYS A 1190 -1.08 -61.11 23.28
C LYS A 1190 -0.65 -59.64 23.41
N THR A 1191 0.35 -59.34 24.23
CA THR A 1191 0.83 -57.96 24.45
C THR A 1191 1.84 -57.52 23.39
N GLY A 1192 2.67 -58.45 22.94
CA GLY A 1192 3.89 -58.19 22.20
C GLY A 1192 4.97 -57.50 23.06
N THR A 1193 6.08 -57.11 22.43
CA THR A 1193 7.23 -56.42 23.07
C THR A 1193 6.95 -54.95 23.41
N ILE A 1194 7.71 -54.36 24.34
CA ILE A 1194 7.63 -52.93 24.65
C ILE A 1194 8.16 -52.10 23.49
N ILE A 1195 7.45 -51.01 23.14
CA ILE A 1195 7.83 -50.06 22.08
C ILE A 1195 8.03 -48.63 22.60
N LEU A 1196 7.42 -48.27 23.73
CA LEU A 1196 7.54 -46.94 24.36
C LEU A 1196 7.59 -47.11 25.88
N SER A 1197 8.42 -46.29 26.52
CA SER A 1197 8.48 -46.10 27.97
C SER A 1197 8.60 -44.62 28.27
N SER A 1198 7.86 -44.11 29.24
CA SER A 1198 8.00 -42.73 29.72
C SER A 1198 7.69 -42.62 31.23
N ILE A 1199 8.34 -41.68 31.91
CA ILE A 1199 8.04 -41.30 33.29
C ILE A 1199 6.95 -40.22 33.27
N LEU A 1200 5.95 -40.37 34.14
CA LEU A 1200 4.86 -39.42 34.37
C LEU A 1200 4.92 -38.93 35.81
N ASP A 1201 4.60 -37.67 36.06
CA ASP A 1201 4.50 -37.09 37.39
C ASP A 1201 3.13 -37.34 38.05
N ASP A 1202 2.98 -37.09 39.36
CA ASP A 1202 1.73 -37.37 40.10
C ASP A 1202 0.59 -36.38 39.75
N SER A 1203 0.92 -35.26 39.11
CA SER A 1203 -0.01 -34.34 38.44
C SER A 1203 -0.59 -34.95 37.14
N ALA A 1204 -0.83 -36.26 37.13
CA ALA A 1204 -1.35 -37.04 36.00
C ALA A 1204 -2.83 -36.74 35.67
N ASP A 1205 -3.35 -35.62 36.15
CA ASP A 1205 -4.67 -35.09 35.80
C ASP A 1205 -4.61 -34.32 34.46
N ASP A 1206 -3.44 -33.76 34.12
CA ASP A 1206 -3.23 -32.87 32.98
C ASP A 1206 -2.33 -33.48 31.87
N GLU A 1207 -2.03 -34.80 31.93
CA GLU A 1207 -1.18 -35.48 30.93
C GLU A 1207 -1.96 -36.43 29.99
N ASP A 1208 -1.75 -36.26 28.69
CA ASP A 1208 -2.42 -36.98 27.61
C ASP A 1208 -1.44 -37.85 26.81
N LEU A 1209 -1.73 -39.15 26.66
CA LEU A 1209 -0.93 -40.04 25.83
C LEU A 1209 -1.44 -40.02 24.38
N ILE A 1210 -0.58 -39.67 23.42
CA ILE A 1210 -0.81 -39.91 22.00
C ILE A 1210 -0.02 -41.13 21.52
N VAL A 1211 -0.69 -42.04 20.83
CA VAL A 1211 -0.13 -43.26 20.24
C VAL A 1211 -0.47 -43.34 18.76
N ILE A 1212 0.51 -43.70 17.91
CA ILE A 1212 0.33 -43.90 16.46
C ILE A 1212 0.67 -45.34 16.04
N SER A 1213 -0.17 -45.94 15.18
CA SER A 1213 0.07 -47.26 14.59
C SER A 1213 0.90 -47.19 13.30
N GLN A 1214 1.46 -48.33 12.88
CA GLN A 1214 2.20 -48.45 11.62
C GLN A 1214 1.33 -48.11 10.40
N LYS A 1215 0.03 -48.43 10.44
CA LYS A 1215 -0.95 -48.01 9.41
C LYS A 1215 -1.48 -46.58 9.62
N GLY A 1216 -0.85 -45.77 10.48
CA GLY A 1216 -1.13 -44.35 10.67
C GLY A 1216 -2.39 -44.02 11.48
N GLN A 1217 -2.98 -44.97 12.20
CA GLN A 1217 -4.11 -44.69 13.11
C GLN A 1217 -3.57 -44.01 14.38
N VAL A 1218 -4.17 -42.91 14.82
CA VAL A 1218 -3.72 -42.13 16.01
C VAL A 1218 -4.81 -42.08 17.06
N ILE A 1219 -4.46 -42.36 18.31
CA ILE A 1219 -5.34 -42.19 19.47
C ILE A 1219 -4.68 -41.23 20.48
N ARG A 1220 -5.44 -40.25 20.97
CA ARG A 1220 -5.11 -39.38 22.12
C ARG A 1220 -5.97 -39.84 23.30
N THR A 1221 -5.39 -40.12 24.46
CA THR A 1221 -6.13 -40.61 25.64
C THR A 1221 -5.46 -40.20 26.95
N ALA A 1222 -6.25 -39.70 27.90
CA ALA A 1222 -5.74 -39.24 29.19
C ALA A 1222 -4.96 -40.35 29.90
N THR A 1223 -3.73 -40.05 30.34
CA THR A 1223 -2.85 -41.02 31.02
C THR A 1223 -3.51 -41.59 32.28
N LYS A 1224 -4.28 -40.77 33.00
CA LYS A 1224 -5.13 -41.17 34.15
C LYS A 1224 -6.03 -42.37 33.85
N SER A 1225 -6.53 -42.50 32.62
CA SER A 1225 -7.36 -43.63 32.21
C SER A 1225 -6.60 -44.96 32.12
N ILE A 1226 -5.27 -44.94 31.98
CA ILE A 1226 -4.42 -46.13 31.92
C ILE A 1226 -4.24 -46.67 33.34
N SER A 1227 -4.59 -47.94 33.56
CA SER A 1227 -4.59 -48.54 34.89
C SER A 1227 -3.18 -48.61 35.49
N GLN A 1228 -3.07 -48.19 36.75
CA GLN A 1228 -1.91 -48.44 37.60
C GLN A 1228 -1.88 -49.94 37.95
N LEU A 1229 -0.78 -50.61 37.66
CA LEU A 1229 -0.58 -52.04 37.91
C LEU A 1229 0.85 -52.31 38.38
N GLY A 1230 1.04 -53.39 39.13
CA GLY A 1230 2.35 -53.82 39.58
C GLY A 1230 3.30 -54.19 38.43
N ARG A 1231 4.61 -54.20 38.72
CA ARG A 1231 5.68 -54.42 37.73
C ARG A 1231 5.45 -55.61 36.78
N ALA A 1232 5.24 -56.82 37.28
CA ALA A 1232 5.23 -58.04 36.45
C ALA A 1232 3.88 -58.36 35.75
N THR A 1233 3.14 -57.34 35.28
CA THR A 1233 1.79 -57.48 34.70
C THR A 1233 1.75 -57.25 33.18
N GLN A 1234 0.61 -57.56 32.53
CA GLN A 1234 0.39 -57.44 31.08
C GLN A 1234 -0.19 -56.10 30.61
N GLY A 1235 -0.71 -55.28 31.52
CA GLY A 1235 -1.38 -54.02 31.16
C GLY A 1235 -2.79 -54.14 30.62
N VAL A 1236 -3.38 -52.97 30.33
CA VAL A 1236 -4.72 -52.79 29.76
C VAL A 1236 -4.62 -52.34 28.30
N ARG A 1237 -5.69 -52.52 27.51
CA ARG A 1237 -5.70 -52.07 26.12
C ARG A 1237 -5.85 -50.55 26.04
N ILE A 1238 -4.85 -49.89 25.45
CA ILE A 1238 -4.81 -48.45 25.16
C ILE A 1238 -5.45 -48.18 23.80
N MET A 1239 -5.12 -48.99 22.79
CA MET A 1239 -5.58 -48.83 21.41
C MET A 1239 -6.13 -50.14 20.86
N ARG A 1240 -7.21 -50.09 20.07
CA ARG A 1240 -7.70 -51.24 19.29
C ARG A 1240 -7.15 -51.15 17.87
N LEU A 1241 -6.11 -51.92 17.60
CA LEU A 1241 -5.48 -52.08 16.29
C LEU A 1241 -6.30 -52.99 15.37
N ASP A 1242 -6.17 -52.78 14.07
CA ASP A 1242 -6.68 -53.70 13.04
C ASP A 1242 -5.76 -54.93 12.87
N GLN A 1243 -6.25 -55.98 12.19
CA GLN A 1243 -5.50 -57.21 12.00
C GLN A 1243 -4.18 -56.94 11.25
N GLY A 1244 -3.07 -57.41 11.82
CA GLY A 1244 -1.72 -57.17 11.31
C GLY A 1244 -1.25 -55.71 11.39
N ASP A 1245 -1.88 -54.86 12.20
CA ASP A 1245 -1.35 -53.53 12.56
C ASP A 1245 -0.69 -53.57 13.95
N LYS A 1246 0.29 -52.70 14.18
CA LYS A 1246 1.06 -52.59 15.42
C LYS A 1246 1.25 -51.12 15.80
N VAL A 1247 1.49 -50.85 17.08
CA VAL A 1247 1.94 -49.52 17.51
C VAL A 1247 3.33 -49.24 16.97
N ALA A 1248 3.53 -48.07 16.34
CA ALA A 1248 4.81 -47.60 15.84
C ALA A 1248 5.54 -46.70 16.84
N SER A 1249 4.84 -45.69 17.38
CA SER A 1249 5.44 -44.65 18.22
C SER A 1249 4.38 -43.96 19.10
N GLY A 1250 4.80 -43.05 19.99
CA GLY A 1250 3.91 -42.26 20.83
C GLY A 1250 4.64 -41.29 21.75
N ALA A 1251 3.91 -40.30 22.28
CA ALA A 1251 4.40 -39.25 23.16
C ALA A 1251 3.33 -38.84 24.19
N CYS A 1252 3.76 -38.28 25.31
CA CYS A 1252 2.89 -37.63 26.29
C CYS A 1252 2.86 -36.12 26.04
N LEU A 1253 1.67 -35.53 26.08
CA LEU A 1253 1.42 -34.09 26.19
C LEU A 1253 1.25 -33.72 27.67
N LYS A 1254 1.71 -32.54 28.06
CA LYS A 1254 1.30 -31.87 29.31
C LYS A 1254 0.41 -30.68 28.89
N GLU A 1255 -0.79 -30.53 29.43
CA GLU A 1255 -1.67 -29.37 29.17
C GLU A 1255 -1.20 -28.07 29.85
#